data_AF-A0A0B2UYW3-F1
#
_entry.id   AF-A0A0B2UYW3-F1
#
_cell.length_a   1.000
_cell.length_b   1.000
_cell.length_c   1.000
_cell.angle_alpha   90.00
_cell.angle_beta   90.00
_cell.angle_gamma   90.00
#
_symmetry.space_group_name_H-M   'P 1'
#
loop_
_entity.id
_entity.type
_entity.pdbx_description
1 polymer ?
#
loop_
_entity_poly.entity_id
_entity_poly.type
_entity_poly.pdbx_seq_one_letter_code
_entity_poly.pdbx_strand_id
1 'polypeptide(L)'
;MAQLDDDFYNTDEDEALLAVEDGPVPGQKPSTSETSSEDVQPSKDALVKLNKFFGHKSFRPLQWEIIRNALDRRDQLVVMSTGYGKSICYQIPSLLKDNLTLVVSPLISLMNDQVTNARANGVEASCLNGETQNEDRNTILEECLSGRLRLLYITPEFGLNSPEIVRKISSRIGLLAIDEAHCVSQWGHEFRPDYRRLSSIREIIGDVPLMALTATATPQVKQDIIKNLQMRNAAILCTCLDRSNLYLEVRSPTSVEGLQSLVTEVDDVRGKHFGGPTIVYCRTRAAVQEVHKFLAGLGVKCAMYHANLSSAARRKAHENFVKDKITTIVATVAFGMGIDKPDVRNVIHFGAPRGIESYYQEIGRAGRDGFPSKCIVFYSDGEIATSRNLLMRDVKLREPYKTHAIEMQRHMEMFLTGNACRRFSMLSHFDTSLKKSAPRAGCCDICDRNVESENDLDKQILTVNYGAEAELLLRAIDEVFHGQTGLGKVIDFLKGKANVRETKQKAALYGAGARKTEAFWKELGRVLRLSGYFQEQKSMGNEYAYTISLSQKAHRWLRMSTKELILEPTPALVGRIKICDQQGRAKYLSVPAYGDVPQSKILGSTKQRIWKDCSKYDGFGDAASELSSVELERELFDLRTDLAIQLDCGAHTVASNKCIQQLATVRPSCVQNLHMIGEMPEEKRRKFGQQFVDVCIRYSKQHSLPMDCNAESMLPKELSSAVRSLTDSNREVYQNHVKRRLPLVRSFLFLSFFSCLY
;
A
#
# COMPACT_ATOMS: atom_id res chain seq x y z
N MET A 1 29.24 -0.52 -22.20
CA MET A 1 28.58 -1.73 -22.73
C MET A 1 27.82 -2.39 -21.60
N ALA A 2 26.52 -2.12 -21.54
CA ALA A 2 25.57 -2.68 -20.59
C ALA A 2 24.42 -3.24 -21.43
N GLN A 3 24.27 -4.56 -21.46
CA GLN A 3 23.12 -5.20 -22.12
C GLN A 3 21.89 -4.98 -21.22
N LEU A 4 21.02 -4.09 -21.67
CA LEU A 4 19.61 -4.10 -21.32
C LEU A 4 18.97 -5.24 -22.13
N ASP A 5 18.20 -6.10 -21.46
CA ASP A 5 17.45 -7.19 -22.08
C ASP A 5 16.49 -6.60 -23.15
N ASP A 6 16.91 -6.71 -24.42
CA ASP A 6 16.14 -6.44 -25.65
C ASP A 6 15.49 -7.77 -26.06
N ASP A 7 14.17 -7.88 -25.95
CA ASP A 7 13.33 -8.86 -26.68
C ASP A 7 11.85 -8.61 -26.39
N PHE A 8 11.37 -7.38 -26.62
CA PHE A 8 9.94 -7.06 -26.59
C PHE A 8 9.70 -5.95 -27.60
N TYR A 9 8.54 -5.98 -28.27
CA TYR A 9 8.09 -5.09 -29.36
C TYR A 9 8.46 -5.54 -30.78
N ASN A 10 7.76 -6.56 -31.27
CA ASN A 10 7.54 -6.70 -32.70
C ASN A 10 6.12 -7.24 -32.94
N THR A 11 5.17 -6.36 -33.25
CA THR A 11 3.90 -6.69 -33.93
C THR A 11 3.39 -5.40 -34.59
N ASP A 12 3.64 -5.29 -35.89
CA ASP A 12 2.97 -4.37 -36.80
C ASP A 12 1.56 -4.92 -37.07
N GLU A 13 0.52 -4.22 -36.59
CA GLU A 13 -0.88 -4.29 -37.04
C GLU A 13 -1.71 -3.39 -36.12
N ASP A 14 -1.73 -2.08 -36.36
CA ASP A 14 -2.69 -1.15 -35.72
C ASP A 14 -2.76 0.21 -36.49
N GLU A 15 -2.65 0.18 -37.82
CA GLU A 15 -2.95 1.32 -38.69
C GLU A 15 -4.41 1.30 -39.14
N ALA A 16 -5.32 1.65 -38.23
CA ALA A 16 -6.61 2.25 -38.55
C ALA A 16 -7.32 2.58 -37.23
N LEU A 17 -7.21 3.82 -36.74
CA LEU A 17 -8.18 4.47 -35.83
C LEU A 17 -7.62 5.81 -35.29
N LEU A 18 -7.37 6.80 -36.15
CA LEU A 18 -7.22 8.20 -35.73
C LEU A 18 -7.75 9.14 -36.81
N ALA A 19 -9.07 9.30 -36.87
CA ALA A 19 -9.73 10.47 -37.45
C ALA A 19 -11.17 10.53 -36.93
N VAL A 20 -11.40 11.28 -35.84
CA VAL A 20 -12.71 11.92 -35.61
C VAL A 20 -12.44 13.28 -34.96
N GLU A 21 -12.86 14.32 -35.67
CA GLU A 21 -12.76 15.73 -35.30
C GLU A 21 -13.73 16.08 -34.15
N ASP A 22 -13.28 17.00 -33.30
CA ASP A 22 -14.05 17.58 -32.19
C ASP A 22 -15.26 18.38 -32.70
N GLY A 23 -16.46 17.92 -32.35
CA GLY A 23 -17.71 18.70 -32.42
C GLY A 23 -18.48 18.60 -31.10
N PRO A 24 -19.16 19.66 -30.63
CA PRO A 24 -19.80 19.67 -29.32
C PRO A 24 -21.06 18.80 -29.33
N VAL A 25 -21.04 17.68 -28.62
CA VAL A 25 -22.24 16.87 -28.38
C VAL A 25 -23.04 17.48 -27.21
N PRO A 26 -24.34 17.77 -27.36
CA PRO A 26 -25.13 18.40 -26.31
C PRO A 26 -25.51 17.42 -25.19
N GLY A 27 -25.26 17.84 -23.95
CA GLY A 27 -26.04 17.55 -22.75
C GLY A 27 -26.65 16.15 -22.58
N GLN A 28 -25.85 15.19 -22.12
CA GLN A 28 -26.36 14.12 -21.27
C GLN A 28 -25.59 14.15 -19.93
N LYS A 29 -26.28 14.60 -18.87
CA LYS A 29 -25.81 14.40 -17.51
C LYS A 29 -25.63 12.90 -17.28
N PRO A 30 -24.53 12.42 -16.69
CA PRO A 30 -24.49 11.07 -16.18
C PRO A 30 -25.60 10.96 -15.13
N SER A 31 -26.57 10.08 -15.38
CA SER A 31 -27.57 9.72 -14.39
C SER A 31 -26.86 9.02 -13.24
N THR A 32 -26.52 9.79 -12.21
CA THR A 32 -26.41 9.26 -10.86
C THR A 32 -27.79 8.72 -10.52
N SER A 33 -28.01 7.45 -10.83
CA SER A 33 -29.13 6.70 -10.29
C SER A 33 -28.90 6.59 -8.80
N GLU A 34 -29.43 7.54 -8.06
CA GLU A 34 -29.89 7.34 -6.68
C GLU A 34 -31.06 6.33 -6.73
N THR A 35 -30.76 5.09 -7.12
CA THR A 35 -31.59 3.97 -6.71
C THR A 35 -31.29 3.78 -5.23
N SER A 36 -32.27 4.09 -4.39
CA SER A 36 -32.32 3.69 -2.99
C SER A 36 -31.95 2.20 -2.88
N SER A 37 -30.71 1.92 -2.53
CA SER A 37 -30.27 0.58 -2.18
C SER A 37 -30.95 0.25 -0.87
N GLU A 38 -32.07 -0.45 -0.92
CA GLU A 38 -32.47 -1.25 0.23
C GLU A 38 -31.24 -2.06 0.65
N ASP A 39 -30.82 -1.92 1.90
CA ASP A 39 -29.72 -2.69 2.50
C ASP A 39 -30.12 -4.17 2.52
N VAL A 40 -30.00 -4.83 1.36
CA VAL A 40 -30.31 -6.25 1.22
C VAL A 40 -29.28 -7.01 2.02
N GLN A 41 -29.70 -7.50 3.18
CA GLN A 41 -28.87 -8.25 4.09
C GLN A 41 -28.35 -9.56 3.46
N PRO A 42 -27.17 -10.04 3.88
CA PRO A 42 -26.68 -11.35 3.49
C PRO A 42 -27.67 -12.46 3.82
N SER A 43 -27.84 -13.41 2.90
CA SER A 43 -28.64 -14.60 3.17
C SER A 43 -28.02 -15.42 4.31
N LYS A 44 -28.86 -16.15 5.05
CA LYS A 44 -28.38 -17.05 6.12
C LYS A 44 -27.37 -18.08 5.58
N ASP A 45 -27.62 -18.63 4.40
CA ASP A 45 -26.70 -19.57 3.76
C ASP A 45 -25.35 -18.92 3.42
N ALA A 46 -25.35 -17.69 2.90
CA ALA A 46 -24.10 -16.95 2.65
C ALA A 46 -23.28 -16.73 3.92
N LEU A 47 -23.91 -16.40 5.05
CA LEU A 47 -23.24 -16.28 6.35
C LEU A 47 -22.71 -17.62 6.87
N VAL A 48 -23.46 -18.71 6.67
CA VAL A 48 -23.02 -20.06 7.02
C VAL A 48 -21.79 -20.47 6.21
N LYS A 49 -21.79 -20.26 4.88
CA LYS A 49 -20.64 -20.54 4.01
C LYS A 49 -19.44 -19.66 4.39
N LEU A 50 -19.67 -18.37 4.65
CA LEU A 50 -18.64 -17.45 5.10
C LEU A 50 -17.98 -17.92 6.41
N ASN A 51 -18.78 -18.32 7.40
CA ASN A 51 -18.24 -18.84 8.66
C ASN A 51 -17.52 -20.17 8.47
N LYS A 52 -18.13 -21.11 7.73
CA LYS A 52 -17.58 -22.45 7.50
C LYS A 52 -16.21 -22.41 6.85
N PHE A 53 -16.09 -21.73 5.71
CA PHE A 53 -14.88 -21.75 4.89
C PHE A 53 -13.88 -20.66 5.25
N PHE A 54 -14.32 -19.53 5.82
CA PHE A 54 -13.42 -18.39 6.10
C PHE A 54 -13.35 -18.02 7.58
N GLY A 55 -14.22 -18.57 8.43
CA GLY A 55 -14.25 -18.25 9.86
C GLY A 55 -14.75 -16.83 10.17
N HIS A 56 -15.33 -16.12 9.20
CA HIS A 56 -15.86 -14.77 9.42
C HIS A 56 -17.33 -14.81 9.83
N LYS A 57 -17.75 -13.91 10.72
CA LYS A 57 -19.14 -13.80 11.21
C LYS A 57 -20.01 -12.89 10.35
N SER A 58 -19.39 -11.97 9.63
CA SER A 58 -20.05 -10.99 8.77
C SER A 58 -19.16 -10.62 7.59
N PHE A 59 -19.80 -10.19 6.50
CA PHE A 59 -19.11 -9.58 5.36
C PHE A 59 -18.60 -8.18 5.73
N ARG A 60 -17.48 -7.77 5.14
CA ARG A 60 -17.05 -6.36 5.17
C ARG A 60 -17.96 -5.51 4.27
N PRO A 61 -17.99 -4.17 4.44
CA PRO A 61 -18.75 -3.30 3.55
C PRO A 61 -18.49 -3.60 2.07
N LEU A 62 -19.54 -3.49 1.25
CA LEU A 62 -19.57 -3.83 -0.19
C LEU A 62 -19.30 -5.30 -0.57
N GLN A 63 -18.68 -6.14 0.26
CA GLN A 63 -18.40 -7.55 -0.13
C GLN A 63 -19.68 -8.30 -0.50
N TRP A 64 -20.74 -8.14 0.31
CA TRP A 64 -22.01 -8.80 0.01
C TRP A 64 -22.65 -8.25 -1.26
N GLU A 65 -22.59 -6.94 -1.50
CA GLU A 65 -23.11 -6.34 -2.74
C GLU A 65 -22.39 -6.87 -3.98
N ILE A 66 -21.06 -6.99 -3.91
CA ILE A 66 -20.22 -7.59 -4.97
C ILE A 66 -20.64 -9.04 -5.24
N ILE A 67 -20.77 -9.85 -4.18
CA ILE A 67 -21.18 -11.25 -4.27
C ILE A 67 -22.58 -11.36 -4.87
N ARG A 68 -23.53 -10.54 -4.38
CA ARG A 68 -24.91 -10.50 -4.87
C ARG A 68 -24.95 -10.16 -6.35
N ASN A 69 -24.23 -9.14 -6.80
CA ASN A 69 -24.16 -8.79 -8.23
C ASN A 69 -23.66 -9.96 -9.09
N ALA A 70 -22.72 -10.77 -8.59
CA ALA A 70 -22.29 -11.97 -9.29
C ALA A 70 -23.39 -13.04 -9.35
N LEU A 71 -24.12 -13.24 -8.25
CA LEU A 71 -25.26 -14.16 -8.18
C LEU A 71 -26.42 -13.74 -9.08
N ASP A 72 -26.62 -12.42 -9.25
CA ASP A 72 -27.62 -11.79 -10.10
C ASP A 72 -27.18 -11.70 -11.57
N ARG A 73 -26.05 -12.32 -11.92
CA ARG A 73 -25.47 -12.36 -13.27
C ARG A 73 -25.13 -10.98 -13.85
N ARG A 74 -24.72 -10.04 -13.00
CA ARG A 74 -24.30 -8.70 -13.41
C ARG A 74 -22.77 -8.60 -13.50
N ASP A 75 -22.28 -8.04 -14.61
CA ASP A 75 -20.86 -7.71 -14.75
C ASP A 75 -20.48 -6.62 -13.73
N GLN A 76 -19.24 -6.65 -13.26
CA GLN A 76 -18.79 -5.70 -12.25
C GLN A 76 -17.28 -5.46 -12.26
N LEU A 77 -16.91 -4.20 -12.13
CA LEU A 77 -15.56 -3.75 -11.87
C LEU A 77 -15.43 -3.43 -10.39
N VAL A 78 -14.57 -4.18 -9.72
CA VAL A 78 -14.38 -4.15 -8.27
C VAL A 78 -12.99 -3.61 -7.96
N VAL A 79 -12.94 -2.43 -7.34
CA VAL A 79 -11.70 -1.77 -6.91
C VAL A 79 -11.63 -1.82 -5.39
N MET A 80 -10.76 -2.67 -4.85
CA MET A 80 -10.67 -2.94 -3.41
C MET A 80 -9.23 -2.90 -2.92
N SER A 81 -8.99 -2.32 -1.75
CA SER A 81 -7.64 -2.23 -1.17
C SER A 81 -6.98 -3.61 -1.00
N THR A 82 -5.65 -3.62 -1.01
CA THR A 82 -4.87 -4.84 -0.70
C THR A 82 -5.26 -5.34 0.69
N GLY A 83 -5.48 -6.64 0.86
CA GLY A 83 -5.92 -7.21 2.14
C GLY A 83 -7.39 -6.97 2.51
N TYR A 84 -8.19 -6.32 1.65
CA TYR A 84 -9.62 -6.14 1.93
C TYR A 84 -10.41 -7.46 1.89
N GLY A 85 -9.92 -8.48 1.18
CA GLY A 85 -10.61 -9.75 0.95
C GLY A 85 -11.31 -9.81 -0.41
N LYS A 86 -10.58 -9.44 -1.48
CA LYS A 86 -11.03 -9.58 -2.87
C LYS A 86 -11.37 -11.02 -3.23
N SER A 87 -10.56 -11.97 -2.77
CA SER A 87 -10.74 -13.39 -3.08
C SER A 87 -12.08 -13.94 -2.62
N ILE A 88 -12.53 -13.57 -1.41
CA ILE A 88 -13.85 -13.97 -0.88
C ILE A 88 -14.98 -13.60 -1.86
N CYS A 89 -14.85 -12.47 -2.57
CA CYS A 89 -15.90 -11.96 -3.46
C CYS A 89 -16.15 -12.86 -4.66
N TYR A 90 -15.11 -13.48 -5.24
CA TYR A 90 -15.28 -14.45 -6.33
C TYR A 90 -15.34 -15.91 -5.83
N GLN A 91 -14.91 -16.20 -4.60
CA GLN A 91 -14.95 -17.56 -4.05
C GLN A 91 -16.32 -17.95 -3.48
N ILE A 92 -17.03 -17.04 -2.81
CA ILE A 92 -18.35 -17.33 -2.23
C ILE A 92 -19.40 -17.71 -3.29
N PRO A 93 -19.49 -17.05 -4.46
CA PRO A 93 -20.47 -17.42 -5.48
C PRO A 93 -20.45 -18.90 -5.88
N SER A 94 -19.27 -19.51 -6.07
CA SER A 94 -19.17 -20.95 -6.41
C SER A 94 -19.62 -21.87 -5.28
N LEU A 95 -19.48 -21.45 -4.03
CA LEU A 95 -19.91 -22.21 -2.85
C LEU A 95 -21.41 -22.14 -2.59
N LEU A 96 -22.09 -21.14 -3.16
CA LEU A 96 -23.54 -20.92 -3.05
C LEU A 96 -24.33 -21.53 -4.20
N LYS A 97 -23.77 -21.53 -5.41
CA LYS A 97 -24.44 -22.00 -6.64
C LYS A 97 -23.95 -23.36 -7.13
N ASP A 98 -22.99 -23.98 -6.42
CA ASP A 98 -22.38 -25.25 -6.77
C ASP A 98 -21.86 -25.33 -8.22
N ASN A 99 -21.37 -24.20 -8.72
CA ASN A 99 -20.77 -24.01 -10.04
C ASN A 99 -19.25 -23.79 -9.92
N LEU A 100 -18.58 -23.75 -11.07
CA LEU A 100 -17.16 -23.44 -11.16
C LEU A 100 -16.98 -21.92 -11.31
N THR A 101 -16.10 -21.32 -10.51
CA THR A 101 -15.56 -19.99 -10.83
C THR A 101 -14.24 -20.16 -11.55
N LEU A 102 -14.16 -19.63 -12.77
CA LEU A 102 -12.93 -19.56 -13.55
C LEU A 102 -12.22 -18.24 -13.22
N VAL A 103 -11.01 -18.32 -12.68
CA VAL A 103 -10.21 -17.16 -12.27
C VAL A 103 -9.02 -17.00 -13.19
N VAL A 104 -8.95 -15.88 -13.90
CA VAL A 104 -7.75 -15.49 -14.66
C VAL A 104 -6.85 -14.67 -13.75
N SER A 105 -5.58 -15.08 -13.62
CA SER A 105 -4.60 -14.42 -12.75
C SER A 105 -3.25 -14.31 -13.45
N PRO A 106 -2.50 -13.20 -13.31
CA PRO A 106 -1.31 -12.98 -14.12
C PRO A 106 -0.10 -13.81 -13.68
N LEU A 107 -0.09 -14.36 -12.46
CA LEU A 107 1.08 -15.00 -11.88
C LEU A 107 0.81 -16.38 -11.32
N ILE A 108 1.61 -17.33 -11.78
CA ILE A 108 1.60 -18.72 -11.29
C ILE A 108 1.83 -18.79 -9.78
N SER A 109 2.74 -17.98 -9.22
CA SER A 109 2.97 -17.94 -7.76
C SER A 109 1.72 -17.53 -6.98
N LEU A 110 1.02 -16.48 -7.44
CA LEU A 110 -0.21 -16.02 -6.81
C LEU A 110 -1.32 -17.07 -6.92
N MET A 111 -1.45 -17.74 -8.07
CA MET A 111 -2.41 -18.83 -8.24
C MET A 111 -2.14 -19.97 -7.25
N ASN A 112 -0.88 -20.39 -7.11
CA ASN A 112 -0.50 -21.48 -6.20
C ASN A 112 -0.81 -21.13 -4.74
N ASP A 113 -0.51 -19.91 -4.30
CA ASP A 113 -0.84 -19.43 -2.95
C ASP A 113 -2.36 -19.43 -2.73
N GLN A 114 -3.15 -18.94 -3.71
CA GLN A 114 -4.61 -18.94 -3.63
C GLN A 114 -5.22 -20.34 -3.62
N VAL A 115 -4.69 -21.28 -4.42
CA VAL A 115 -5.11 -22.69 -4.43
C VAL A 115 -4.79 -23.35 -3.08
N THR A 116 -3.60 -23.14 -2.56
CA THR A 116 -3.16 -23.67 -1.25
C THR A 116 -4.07 -23.17 -0.13
N ASN A 117 -4.35 -21.85 -0.12
CA ASN A 117 -5.23 -21.22 0.87
C ASN A 117 -6.68 -21.70 0.77
N ALA A 118 -7.22 -21.85 -0.46
CA ALA A 118 -8.56 -22.38 -0.68
C ALA A 118 -8.67 -23.83 -0.17
N ARG A 119 -7.73 -24.71 -0.52
CA ARG A 119 -7.70 -26.11 -0.07
C ARG A 119 -7.53 -26.23 1.45
N ALA A 120 -6.68 -25.39 2.06
CA ALA A 120 -6.50 -25.35 3.51
C ALA A 120 -7.81 -24.98 4.25
N ASN A 121 -8.69 -24.25 3.59
CA ASN A 121 -10.00 -23.85 4.08
C ASN A 121 -11.13 -24.83 3.70
N GLY A 122 -10.82 -25.93 3.00
CA GLY A 122 -11.80 -26.94 2.56
C GLY A 122 -12.51 -26.61 1.26
N VAL A 123 -12.00 -25.66 0.47
CA VAL A 123 -12.51 -25.33 -0.87
C VAL A 123 -11.65 -26.03 -1.93
N GLU A 124 -12.27 -26.91 -2.69
CA GLU A 124 -11.61 -27.60 -3.80
C GLU A 124 -11.24 -26.61 -4.91
N ALA A 125 -9.94 -26.45 -5.12
CA ALA A 125 -9.35 -25.50 -6.05
C ALA A 125 -8.18 -26.14 -6.80
N SER A 126 -7.95 -25.73 -8.04
CA SER A 126 -6.78 -26.14 -8.82
C SER A 126 -6.35 -25.02 -9.79
N CYS A 127 -5.22 -25.19 -10.46
CA CYS A 127 -4.75 -24.25 -11.46
C CYS A 127 -4.25 -24.95 -12.74
N LEU A 128 -4.42 -24.31 -13.89
CA LEU A 128 -3.85 -24.71 -15.17
C LEU A 128 -2.98 -23.59 -15.74
N ASN A 129 -1.77 -23.94 -16.18
CA ASN A 129 -0.83 -23.02 -16.78
C ASN A 129 0.06 -23.76 -17.80
N GLY A 130 0.99 -23.04 -18.43
CA GLY A 130 1.91 -23.62 -19.42
C GLY A 130 2.84 -24.70 -18.86
N GLU A 131 3.03 -24.79 -17.54
CA GLU A 131 3.87 -25.79 -16.87
C GLU A 131 3.07 -27.05 -16.47
N THR A 132 1.74 -27.05 -16.64
CA THR A 132 0.88 -28.19 -16.23
C THR A 132 0.99 -29.37 -17.20
N GLN A 133 1.39 -30.53 -16.67
CA GLN A 133 1.50 -31.79 -17.42
C GLN A 133 0.13 -32.30 -17.90
N ASN A 134 0.14 -33.13 -18.96
CA ASN A 134 -1.11 -33.59 -19.59
C ASN A 134 -1.94 -34.52 -18.68
N GLU A 135 -1.30 -35.35 -17.86
CA GLU A 135 -1.98 -36.26 -16.93
C GLU A 135 -2.71 -35.48 -15.83
N ASP A 136 -2.03 -34.52 -15.20
CA ASP A 136 -2.62 -33.59 -14.23
C ASP A 136 -3.78 -32.80 -14.87
N ARG A 137 -3.60 -32.35 -16.10
CA ARG A 137 -4.63 -31.59 -16.84
C ARG A 137 -5.90 -32.41 -17.03
N ASN A 138 -5.81 -33.66 -17.46
CA ASN A 138 -6.99 -34.51 -17.65
C ASN A 138 -7.72 -34.73 -16.32
N THR A 139 -6.97 -34.99 -15.25
CA THR A 139 -7.51 -35.15 -13.89
C THR A 139 -8.27 -33.90 -13.43
N ILE A 140 -7.68 -32.72 -13.62
CA ILE A 140 -8.32 -31.43 -13.28
C ILE A 140 -9.60 -31.22 -14.09
N LEU A 141 -9.62 -31.61 -15.37
CA LEU A 141 -10.81 -31.48 -16.20
C LEU A 141 -11.94 -32.41 -15.76
N GLU A 142 -11.63 -33.65 -15.40
CA GLU A 142 -12.61 -34.58 -14.82
C GLU A 142 -13.19 -34.04 -13.50
N GLU A 143 -12.37 -33.43 -12.65
CA GLU A 143 -12.81 -32.76 -11.42
C GLU A 143 -13.73 -31.55 -11.69
N CYS A 144 -13.43 -30.77 -12.73
CA CYS A 144 -14.29 -29.68 -13.17
C CYS A 144 -15.66 -30.19 -13.65
N LEU A 145 -15.65 -31.20 -14.53
CA LEU A 145 -16.85 -31.76 -15.15
C LEU A 145 -17.74 -32.50 -14.15
N SER A 146 -17.14 -33.24 -13.21
CA SER A 146 -17.87 -33.89 -12.10
C SER A 146 -18.44 -32.90 -11.08
N GLY A 147 -18.06 -31.62 -11.14
CA GLY A 147 -18.52 -30.59 -10.21
C GLY A 147 -17.86 -30.64 -8.83
N ARG A 148 -16.80 -31.46 -8.67
CA ARG A 148 -15.98 -31.51 -7.45
C ARG A 148 -15.20 -30.21 -7.25
N LEU A 149 -14.64 -29.65 -8.33
CA LEU A 149 -13.85 -28.43 -8.28
C LEU A 149 -14.76 -27.18 -8.20
N ARG A 150 -14.44 -26.26 -7.29
CA ARG A 150 -15.17 -24.97 -7.11
C ARG A 150 -14.42 -23.79 -7.71
N LEU A 151 -13.10 -23.85 -7.74
CA LEU A 151 -12.23 -22.78 -8.25
C LEU A 151 -11.20 -23.35 -9.22
N LEU A 152 -11.12 -22.77 -10.42
CA LEU A 152 -10.06 -23.07 -11.38
C LEU A 152 -9.32 -21.78 -11.71
N TYR A 153 -8.03 -21.72 -11.37
CA TYR A 153 -7.15 -20.62 -11.74
C TYR A 153 -6.47 -20.90 -13.06
N ILE A 154 -6.41 -19.93 -13.96
CA ILE A 154 -5.70 -20.04 -15.24
C ILE A 154 -4.84 -18.81 -15.49
N THR A 155 -3.72 -18.98 -16.20
CA THR A 155 -3.00 -17.82 -16.74
C THR A 155 -3.71 -17.29 -18.00
N PRO A 156 -3.59 -15.99 -18.32
CA PRO A 156 -4.17 -15.41 -19.53
C PRO A 156 -3.74 -16.18 -20.79
N GLU A 157 -2.45 -16.48 -20.91
CA GLU A 157 -1.86 -17.13 -22.07
C GLU A 157 -2.43 -18.54 -22.25
N PHE A 158 -2.59 -19.29 -21.16
CA PHE A 158 -3.21 -20.63 -21.21
C PHE A 158 -4.68 -20.55 -21.64
N GLY A 159 -5.45 -19.62 -21.06
CA GLY A 159 -6.86 -19.44 -21.41
C GLY A 159 -7.10 -19.07 -22.87
N LEU A 160 -6.17 -18.29 -23.46
CA LEU A 160 -6.24 -17.85 -24.85
C LEU A 160 -5.71 -18.89 -25.83
N ASN A 161 -4.64 -19.60 -25.47
CA ASN A 161 -3.97 -20.55 -26.36
C ASN A 161 -4.60 -21.96 -26.33
N SER A 162 -5.42 -22.27 -25.32
CA SER A 162 -6.14 -23.55 -25.20
C SER A 162 -7.65 -23.37 -25.06
N PRO A 163 -8.31 -22.71 -26.03
CA PRO A 163 -9.74 -22.39 -25.95
C PRO A 163 -10.64 -23.64 -25.93
N GLU A 164 -10.20 -24.77 -26.49
CA GLU A 164 -10.88 -26.05 -26.43
C GLU A 164 -11.05 -26.57 -25.00
N ILE A 165 -10.09 -26.30 -24.11
CA ILE A 165 -10.17 -26.68 -22.71
C ILE A 165 -11.25 -25.86 -22.01
N VAL A 166 -11.24 -24.54 -22.22
CA VAL A 166 -12.27 -23.64 -21.68
C VAL A 166 -13.67 -24.01 -22.20
N ARG A 167 -13.78 -24.37 -23.49
CA ARG A 167 -15.03 -24.86 -24.09
C ARG A 167 -15.55 -26.12 -23.39
N LYS A 168 -14.69 -27.11 -23.10
CA LYS A 168 -15.10 -28.35 -22.44
C LYS A 168 -15.75 -28.12 -21.08
N ILE A 169 -15.22 -27.17 -20.30
CA ILE A 169 -15.73 -26.88 -18.95
C ILE A 169 -16.76 -25.74 -18.90
N SER A 170 -17.05 -25.09 -20.04
CA SER A 170 -17.91 -23.90 -20.12
C SER A 170 -19.27 -24.06 -19.45
N SER A 171 -19.91 -25.22 -19.59
CA SER A 171 -21.21 -25.54 -18.99
C SER A 171 -21.22 -25.57 -17.46
N ARG A 172 -20.04 -25.69 -16.83
CA ARG A 172 -19.86 -25.66 -15.37
C ARG A 172 -19.54 -24.26 -14.85
N ILE A 173 -19.07 -23.35 -15.71
CA ILE A 173 -18.63 -22.02 -15.29
C ILE A 173 -19.85 -21.16 -14.97
N GLY A 174 -19.92 -20.66 -13.73
CA GLY A 174 -20.95 -19.72 -13.31
C GLY A 174 -20.46 -18.30 -13.06
N LEU A 175 -19.14 -18.09 -13.02
CA LEU A 175 -18.51 -16.78 -12.85
C LEU A 175 -17.15 -16.79 -13.54
N LEU A 176 -16.86 -15.75 -14.33
CA LEU A 176 -15.52 -15.44 -14.82
C LEU A 176 -14.95 -14.30 -13.97
N ALA A 177 -13.94 -14.59 -13.17
CA ALA A 177 -13.20 -13.60 -12.40
C ALA A 177 -11.88 -13.27 -13.11
N ILE A 178 -11.60 -11.99 -13.30
CA ILE A 178 -10.32 -11.50 -13.82
C ILE A 178 -9.64 -10.74 -12.69
N ASP A 179 -8.67 -11.38 -12.05
CA ASP A 179 -7.89 -10.77 -10.98
C ASP A 179 -6.77 -9.88 -11.57
N GLU A 180 -6.34 -8.89 -10.79
CA GLU A 180 -5.39 -7.86 -11.24
C GLU A 180 -5.74 -7.23 -12.60
N ALA A 181 -7.03 -6.92 -12.79
CA ALA A 181 -7.58 -6.41 -14.05
C ALA A 181 -6.92 -5.11 -14.56
N HIS A 182 -6.17 -4.40 -13.71
CA HIS A 182 -5.36 -3.26 -14.15
C HIS A 182 -4.34 -3.64 -15.25
N CYS A 183 -3.97 -4.92 -15.37
CA CYS A 183 -3.07 -5.41 -16.41
C CYS A 183 -3.58 -5.21 -17.85
N VAL A 184 -4.89 -5.01 -18.02
CA VAL A 184 -5.53 -4.70 -19.31
C VAL A 184 -5.09 -3.34 -19.87
N SER A 185 -4.85 -2.37 -18.99
CA SER A 185 -4.59 -0.98 -19.37
C SER A 185 -3.09 -0.73 -19.56
N GLN A 186 -2.72 -0.11 -20.68
CA GLN A 186 -1.36 0.40 -20.90
C GLN A 186 -1.01 1.54 -19.93
N TRP A 187 -2.02 2.19 -19.36
CA TRP A 187 -1.88 3.21 -18.32
C TRP A 187 -1.80 2.61 -16.92
N GLY A 188 -2.03 1.30 -16.79
CA GLY A 188 -1.74 0.53 -15.60
C GLY A 188 -0.23 0.45 -15.34
N HIS A 189 0.15 0.20 -14.09
CA HIS A 189 1.55 0.09 -13.70
C HIS A 189 2.20 -1.25 -14.12
N GLU A 190 1.40 -2.20 -14.61
CA GLU A 190 1.87 -3.47 -15.15
C GLU A 190 0.99 -3.94 -16.31
N PHE A 191 1.27 -3.46 -17.52
CA PHE A 191 0.54 -3.84 -18.73
C PHE A 191 0.90 -5.27 -19.19
N ARG A 192 -0.11 -6.05 -19.56
CA ARG A 192 0.04 -7.38 -20.17
C ARG A 192 -0.81 -7.47 -21.44
N PRO A 193 -0.20 -7.63 -22.64
CA PRO A 193 -0.96 -7.67 -23.89
C PRO A 193 -2.09 -8.70 -23.92
N ASP A 194 -1.85 -9.89 -23.38
CA ASP A 194 -2.85 -10.97 -23.35
C ASP A 194 -4.11 -10.61 -22.57
N TYR A 195 -4.04 -9.70 -21.58
CA TYR A 195 -5.22 -9.26 -20.86
C TYR A 195 -6.24 -8.54 -21.76
N ARG A 196 -5.80 -7.86 -22.82
CA ARG A 196 -6.71 -7.21 -23.79
C ARG A 196 -7.51 -8.20 -24.62
N ARG A 197 -7.01 -9.43 -24.76
CA ARG A 197 -7.63 -10.49 -25.55
C ARG A 197 -8.60 -11.34 -24.72
N LEU A 198 -8.71 -11.11 -23.41
CA LEU A 198 -9.55 -11.91 -22.51
C LEU A 198 -11.05 -11.78 -22.80
N SER A 199 -11.50 -10.77 -23.57
CA SER A 199 -12.88 -10.70 -24.06
C SER A 199 -13.26 -11.94 -24.88
N SER A 200 -12.31 -12.57 -25.59
CA SER A 200 -12.55 -13.78 -26.38
C SER A 200 -12.91 -15.01 -25.52
N ILE A 201 -12.46 -15.08 -24.27
CA ILE A 201 -12.88 -16.13 -23.32
C ILE A 201 -14.39 -16.03 -23.07
N ARG A 202 -14.93 -14.82 -23.06
CA ARG A 202 -16.37 -14.59 -22.89
C ARG A 202 -17.18 -15.17 -24.04
N GLU A 203 -16.69 -15.06 -25.27
CA GLU A 203 -17.34 -15.64 -26.45
C GLU A 203 -17.45 -17.17 -26.34
N ILE A 204 -16.52 -17.81 -25.63
CA ILE A 204 -16.50 -19.25 -25.38
C ILE A 204 -17.50 -19.66 -24.29
N ILE A 205 -17.53 -18.94 -23.16
CA ILE A 205 -18.31 -19.33 -21.98
C ILE A 205 -19.76 -18.80 -22.01
N GLY A 206 -20.09 -17.91 -22.94
CA GLY A 206 -21.45 -17.40 -23.14
C GLY A 206 -21.84 -16.29 -22.16
N ASP A 207 -23.08 -16.34 -21.65
CA ASP A 207 -23.68 -15.26 -20.85
C ASP A 207 -23.26 -15.25 -19.37
N VAL A 208 -22.08 -15.80 -19.05
CA VAL A 208 -21.54 -15.84 -17.68
C VAL A 208 -21.17 -14.42 -17.22
N PRO A 209 -21.48 -14.03 -15.96
CA PRO A 209 -21.07 -12.73 -15.42
C PRO A 209 -19.55 -12.61 -15.32
N LEU A 210 -19.05 -11.41 -15.62
CA LEU A 210 -17.63 -11.05 -15.51
C LEU A 210 -17.39 -10.17 -14.29
N MET A 211 -16.52 -10.62 -13.39
CA MET A 211 -16.03 -9.85 -12.25
C MET A 211 -14.56 -9.47 -12.47
N ALA A 212 -14.29 -8.21 -12.77
CA ALA A 212 -12.93 -7.68 -12.89
C ALA A 212 -12.49 -7.09 -11.54
N LEU A 213 -11.40 -7.58 -10.95
CA LEU A 213 -10.93 -7.13 -9.64
C LEU A 213 -9.55 -6.48 -9.75
N THR A 214 -9.33 -5.39 -9.01
CA THR A 214 -8.01 -4.76 -8.93
C THR A 214 -7.82 -4.01 -7.60
N ALA A 215 -6.56 -3.91 -7.15
CA ALA A 215 -6.20 -3.07 -6.01
C ALA A 215 -6.09 -1.58 -6.37
N THR A 216 -5.77 -1.28 -7.62
CA THR A 216 -5.36 0.04 -8.08
C THR A 216 -5.98 0.29 -9.45
N ALA A 217 -6.85 1.27 -9.55
CA ALA A 217 -7.39 1.74 -10.82
C ALA A 217 -7.71 3.23 -10.75
N THR A 218 -6.95 4.03 -11.50
CA THR A 218 -7.30 5.44 -11.77
C THR A 218 -8.56 5.49 -12.64
N PRO A 219 -9.26 6.65 -12.73
CA PRO A 219 -10.44 6.78 -13.57
C PRO A 219 -10.24 6.31 -15.02
N GLN A 220 -9.08 6.61 -15.61
CA GLN A 220 -8.70 6.16 -16.95
C GLN A 220 -8.53 4.64 -17.03
N VAL A 221 -7.85 4.03 -16.04
CA VAL A 221 -7.70 2.56 -15.98
C VAL A 221 -9.06 1.86 -15.83
N LYS A 222 -10.01 2.43 -15.08
CA LYS A 222 -11.37 1.86 -14.95
C LYS A 222 -12.09 1.81 -16.30
N GLN A 223 -12.01 2.88 -17.08
CA GLN A 223 -12.62 2.95 -18.42
C GLN A 223 -11.98 1.95 -19.37
N ASP A 224 -10.66 1.84 -19.35
CA ASP A 224 -9.92 0.87 -20.16
C ASP A 224 -10.33 -0.57 -19.84
N ILE A 225 -10.47 -0.93 -18.56
CA ILE A 225 -10.89 -2.28 -18.14
C ILE A 225 -12.27 -2.60 -18.72
N ILE A 226 -13.24 -1.70 -18.52
CA ILE A 226 -14.63 -1.89 -18.99
C ILE A 226 -14.66 -2.05 -20.52
N LYS A 227 -13.94 -1.20 -21.25
CA LYS A 227 -13.91 -1.20 -22.71
C LYS A 227 -13.25 -2.47 -23.27
N ASN A 228 -12.03 -2.79 -22.81
CA ASN A 228 -11.25 -3.91 -23.37
C ASN A 228 -11.81 -5.27 -22.97
N LEU A 229 -12.36 -5.41 -21.77
CA LEU A 229 -13.04 -6.65 -21.35
C LEU A 229 -14.49 -6.74 -21.85
N GLN A 230 -14.95 -5.75 -22.62
CA GLN A 230 -16.31 -5.65 -23.19
C GLN A 230 -17.40 -5.89 -22.14
N MET A 231 -17.28 -5.27 -20.97
CA MET A 231 -18.20 -5.50 -19.85
C MET A 231 -19.58 -4.90 -20.13
N ARG A 232 -20.65 -5.64 -19.85
CA ARG A 232 -22.05 -5.28 -20.14
C ARG A 232 -22.69 -4.60 -18.93
N ASN A 233 -23.00 -3.31 -19.04
CA ASN A 233 -23.67 -2.53 -17.98
C ASN A 233 -23.06 -2.76 -16.58
N ALA A 234 -21.72 -2.74 -16.52
CA ALA A 234 -20.99 -3.17 -15.34
C ALA A 234 -21.25 -2.27 -14.13
N ALA A 235 -21.50 -2.87 -12.97
CA ALA A 235 -21.48 -2.16 -11.71
C ALA A 235 -20.03 -1.76 -11.36
N ILE A 236 -19.79 -0.51 -10.97
CA ILE A 236 -18.46 -0.04 -10.56
C ILE A 236 -18.47 0.14 -9.05
N LEU A 237 -17.77 -0.75 -8.33
CA LEU A 237 -17.76 -0.80 -6.87
C LEU A 237 -16.35 -0.48 -6.37
N CYS A 238 -16.22 0.61 -5.63
CA CYS A 238 -14.94 1.07 -5.09
C CYS A 238 -15.01 1.11 -3.57
N THR A 239 -14.15 0.35 -2.89
CA THR A 239 -14.00 0.49 -1.43
C THR A 239 -13.07 1.66 -1.10
N CYS A 240 -13.05 2.07 0.17
CA CYS A 240 -11.96 2.89 0.67
C CYS A 240 -10.62 2.19 0.44
N LEU A 241 -9.67 2.93 -0.12
CA LEU A 241 -8.30 2.48 -0.35
C LEU A 241 -7.39 2.72 0.86
N ASP A 242 -7.89 3.36 1.92
CA ASP A 242 -7.09 3.60 3.12
C ASP A 242 -6.73 2.29 3.85
N ARG A 243 -5.47 2.23 4.26
CA ARG A 243 -4.90 1.21 5.14
C ARG A 243 -4.42 1.91 6.40
N SER A 244 -5.33 2.09 7.35
CA SER A 244 -5.10 2.83 8.59
C SER A 244 -4.08 2.15 9.53
N ASN A 245 -3.77 0.88 9.27
CA ASN A 245 -2.75 0.11 10.00
C ASN A 245 -1.32 0.30 9.47
N LEU A 246 -1.14 0.99 8.33
CA LEU A 246 0.18 1.25 7.74
C LEU A 246 0.72 2.62 8.14
N TYR A 247 1.87 2.67 8.80
CA TYR A 247 2.59 3.91 9.04
C TYR A 247 3.49 4.23 7.84
N LEU A 248 3.39 5.44 7.29
CA LEU A 248 4.15 5.87 6.11
C LEU A 248 5.29 6.80 6.51
N GLU A 249 6.50 6.53 6.05
CA GLU A 249 7.69 7.33 6.37
C GLU A 249 8.59 7.48 5.15
N VAL A 250 9.19 8.66 4.99
CA VAL A 250 10.16 8.94 3.92
C VAL A 250 11.47 9.46 4.54
N ARG A 251 12.58 8.83 4.17
CA ARG A 251 13.95 9.17 4.61
C ARG A 251 14.84 9.51 3.41
N SER A 252 15.80 10.39 3.64
CA SER A 252 16.79 10.80 2.65
C SER A 252 18.15 11.05 3.33
N PRO A 253 19.29 10.70 2.72
CA PRO A 253 19.42 10.01 1.43
C PRO A 253 19.22 8.49 1.53
N THR A 254 19.11 7.83 0.36
CA THR A 254 19.27 6.36 0.25
C THR A 254 20.67 5.95 0.71
N SER A 255 20.75 5.20 1.81
CA SER A 255 22.01 4.79 2.44
C SER A 255 21.85 3.49 3.22
N VAL A 256 22.88 2.64 3.20
CA VAL A 256 22.90 1.39 3.97
C VAL A 256 22.96 1.64 5.48
N GLU A 257 23.56 2.75 5.89
CA GLU A 257 23.54 3.24 7.28
C GLU A 257 22.11 3.59 7.71
N GLY A 258 21.32 4.18 6.81
CA GLY A 258 19.90 4.41 7.01
C GLY A 258 19.14 3.12 7.27
N LEU A 259 19.44 2.04 6.53
CA LEU A 259 18.87 0.71 6.78
C LEU A 259 19.33 0.13 8.13
N GLN A 260 20.61 0.28 8.48
CA GLN A 260 21.15 -0.20 9.74
C GLN A 260 20.42 0.42 10.94
N SER A 261 20.06 1.70 10.86
CA SER A 261 19.31 2.39 11.93
C SER A 261 17.94 1.78 12.23
N LEU A 262 17.40 0.99 11.30
CA LEU A 262 16.12 0.29 11.44
C LEU A 262 16.27 -1.13 12.01
N VAL A 263 17.49 -1.68 12.05
CA VAL A 263 17.77 -2.99 12.66
C VAL A 263 17.93 -2.77 14.17
N THR A 264 16.83 -2.89 14.90
CA THR A 264 16.78 -2.54 16.33
C THR A 264 16.71 -3.73 17.28
N GLU A 265 16.41 -4.93 16.78
CA GLU A 265 16.09 -6.10 17.61
C GLU A 265 17.04 -7.27 17.36
N VAL A 266 17.33 -8.02 18.43
CA VAL A 266 18.10 -9.25 18.44
C VAL A 266 17.37 -10.27 19.30
N ASP A 267 17.06 -11.45 18.76
CA ASP A 267 16.58 -12.60 19.54
C ASP A 267 17.34 -13.89 19.20
N ASP A 268 17.36 -14.83 20.15
CA ASP A 268 18.16 -16.07 20.07
C ASP A 268 17.78 -16.96 18.86
N VAL A 269 16.53 -16.87 18.39
CA VAL A 269 15.99 -17.71 17.33
C VAL A 269 16.16 -17.03 15.95
N ARG A 270 15.93 -15.73 15.84
CA ARG A 270 15.89 -14.99 14.57
C ARG A 270 17.17 -14.22 14.28
N GLY A 271 18.05 -14.03 15.25
CA GLY A 271 19.23 -13.19 15.13
C GLY A 271 18.86 -11.71 15.09
N LYS A 272 19.61 -10.88 14.36
CA LYS A 272 19.25 -9.46 14.18
C LYS A 272 18.08 -9.31 13.20
N HIS A 273 17.12 -8.44 13.50
CA HIS A 273 15.98 -8.17 12.61
C HIS A 273 15.34 -6.79 12.84
N PHE A 274 14.35 -6.46 12.00
CA PHE A 274 13.62 -5.19 11.98
C PHE A 274 12.32 -5.21 12.83
N GLY A 275 12.27 -6.00 13.91
CA GLY A 275 11.03 -6.20 14.68
C GLY A 275 9.92 -7.01 14.00
N GLY A 276 10.22 -7.70 12.89
CA GLY A 276 9.32 -8.66 12.26
C GLY A 276 9.64 -8.95 10.80
N PRO A 277 8.82 -9.77 10.11
CA PRO A 277 9.03 -10.10 8.71
C PRO A 277 9.07 -8.85 7.83
N THR A 278 10.12 -8.73 7.03
CA THR A 278 10.48 -7.49 6.32
C THR A 278 10.77 -7.74 4.84
N ILE A 279 10.19 -6.90 3.98
CA ILE A 279 10.49 -6.87 2.55
C ILE A 279 11.30 -5.61 2.26
N VAL A 280 12.46 -5.75 1.62
CA VAL A 280 13.28 -4.62 1.16
C VAL A 280 13.26 -4.59 -0.37
N TYR A 281 12.59 -3.60 -0.96
CA TYR A 281 12.54 -3.38 -2.40
C TYR A 281 13.70 -2.51 -2.87
N CYS A 282 14.47 -3.01 -3.83
CA CYS A 282 15.54 -2.29 -4.50
C CYS A 282 15.20 -2.12 -6.00
N ARG A 283 15.62 -0.98 -6.58
CA ARG A 283 15.39 -0.71 -8.02
C ARG A 283 16.21 -1.59 -8.96
N THR A 284 17.42 -1.98 -8.56
CA THR A 284 18.37 -2.70 -9.42
C THR A 284 18.84 -4.00 -8.75
N ARG A 285 19.25 -4.97 -9.59
CA ARG A 285 19.84 -6.22 -9.12
C ARG A 285 21.14 -5.99 -8.33
N ALA A 286 21.93 -4.99 -8.74
CA ALA A 286 23.14 -4.58 -8.03
C ALA A 286 22.82 -4.08 -6.60
N ALA A 287 21.79 -3.25 -6.45
CA ALA A 287 21.33 -2.79 -5.13
C ALA A 287 20.77 -3.95 -4.28
N VAL A 288 20.12 -4.95 -4.88
CA VAL A 288 19.73 -6.18 -4.15
C VAL A 288 20.95 -6.90 -3.58
N GLN A 289 22.01 -7.06 -4.38
CA GLN A 289 23.25 -7.73 -3.93
C GLN A 289 23.97 -6.93 -2.84
N GLU A 290 24.07 -5.61 -3.01
CA GLU A 290 24.66 -4.70 -2.02
C GLU A 290 23.93 -4.76 -0.68
N VAL A 291 22.62 -4.54 -0.69
CA VAL A 291 21.79 -4.56 0.52
C VAL A 291 21.81 -5.94 1.18
N HIS A 292 21.73 -7.02 0.39
CA HIS A 292 21.82 -8.37 0.92
C HIS A 292 23.16 -8.63 1.61
N LYS A 293 24.28 -8.28 0.96
CA LYS A 293 25.62 -8.47 1.53
C LYS A 293 25.78 -7.66 2.82
N PHE A 294 25.27 -6.43 2.86
CA PHE A 294 25.30 -5.58 4.03
C PHE A 294 24.49 -6.17 5.19
N LEU A 295 23.22 -6.53 4.95
CA LEU A 295 22.34 -7.08 5.99
C LEU A 295 22.82 -8.45 6.50
N ALA A 296 23.29 -9.33 5.61
CA ALA A 296 23.89 -10.60 6.00
C ALA A 296 25.15 -10.37 6.86
N GLY A 297 25.99 -9.39 6.51
CA GLY A 297 27.17 -9.00 7.30
C GLY A 297 26.82 -8.46 8.70
N LEU A 298 25.64 -7.87 8.87
CA LEU A 298 25.12 -7.46 10.18
C LEU A 298 24.59 -8.63 11.03
N GLY A 299 24.37 -9.80 10.44
CA GLY A 299 23.76 -10.98 11.07
C GLY A 299 22.24 -11.07 10.89
N VAL A 300 21.66 -10.36 9.92
CA VAL A 300 20.24 -10.49 9.57
C VAL A 300 20.03 -11.75 8.71
N LYS A 301 19.07 -12.59 9.09
CA LYS A 301 18.66 -13.75 8.28
C LYS A 301 17.88 -13.29 7.04
N CYS A 302 18.58 -13.09 5.94
CA CYS A 302 17.98 -12.59 4.70
C CYS A 302 18.29 -13.45 3.46
N ALA A 303 17.45 -13.30 2.42
CA ALA A 303 17.69 -13.88 1.10
C ALA A 303 17.42 -12.85 -0.02
N MET A 304 18.04 -13.05 -1.18
CA MET A 304 17.79 -12.26 -2.38
C MET A 304 16.60 -12.80 -3.17
N TYR A 305 15.87 -11.92 -3.86
CA TYR A 305 14.85 -12.31 -4.83
C TYR A 305 14.80 -11.37 -6.04
N HIS A 306 15.15 -11.89 -7.22
CA HIS A 306 15.03 -11.15 -8.48
C HIS A 306 14.91 -12.12 -9.68
N ALA A 307 14.53 -11.60 -10.85
CA ALA A 307 14.27 -12.40 -12.06
C ALA A 307 15.45 -13.28 -12.52
N ASN A 308 16.71 -12.87 -12.31
CA ASN A 308 17.89 -13.67 -12.70
C ASN A 308 18.20 -14.87 -11.80
N LEU A 309 17.45 -15.07 -10.70
CA LEU A 309 17.60 -16.27 -9.90
C LEU A 309 16.88 -17.43 -10.59
N SER A 310 17.48 -18.63 -10.51
CA SER A 310 16.81 -19.84 -10.98
C SER A 310 15.44 -20.00 -10.31
N SER A 311 14.49 -20.62 -11.00
CA SER A 311 13.15 -20.87 -10.46
C SER A 311 13.20 -21.66 -9.13
N ALA A 312 14.17 -22.57 -8.98
CA ALA A 312 14.42 -23.28 -7.73
C ALA A 312 14.90 -22.34 -6.60
N ALA A 313 15.83 -21.41 -6.88
CA ALA A 313 16.30 -20.45 -5.88
C ALA A 313 15.21 -19.47 -5.46
N ARG A 314 14.41 -18.96 -6.41
CA ARG A 314 13.25 -18.10 -6.12
C ARG A 314 12.23 -18.82 -5.23
N ARG A 315 11.90 -20.07 -5.57
CA ARG A 315 10.97 -20.90 -4.80
C ARG A 315 11.48 -21.13 -3.38
N LYS A 316 12.75 -21.49 -3.22
CA LYS A 316 13.38 -21.68 -1.89
C LYS A 316 13.38 -20.40 -1.05
N ALA A 317 13.71 -19.25 -1.65
CA ALA A 317 13.67 -17.96 -0.95
C ALA A 317 12.24 -17.59 -0.51
N HIS A 318 11.25 -17.80 -1.39
CA HIS A 318 9.84 -17.58 -1.10
C HIS A 318 9.36 -18.48 0.05
N GLU A 319 9.56 -19.80 -0.06
CA GLU A 319 9.19 -20.77 0.96
C GLU A 319 9.83 -20.44 2.31
N ASN A 320 11.13 -20.11 2.33
CA ASN A 320 11.82 -19.75 3.56
C ASN A 320 11.25 -18.50 4.21
N PHE A 321 10.81 -17.51 3.43
CA PHE A 321 10.21 -16.29 3.96
C PHE A 321 8.79 -16.54 4.48
N VAL A 322 7.97 -17.31 3.74
CA VAL A 322 6.60 -17.64 4.13
C VAL A 322 6.55 -18.51 5.39
N LYS A 323 7.52 -19.43 5.54
CA LYS A 323 7.69 -20.34 6.68
C LYS A 323 8.53 -19.76 7.82
N ASP A 324 8.81 -18.46 7.81
CA ASP A 324 9.57 -17.75 8.86
C ASP A 324 11.00 -18.29 9.13
N LYS A 325 11.59 -19.02 8.17
CA LYS A 325 12.98 -19.50 8.21
C LYS A 325 13.99 -18.37 8.00
N ILE A 326 13.56 -17.30 7.31
CA ILE A 326 14.30 -16.03 7.17
C ILE A 326 13.38 -14.88 7.59
N THR A 327 13.95 -13.81 8.12
CA THR A 327 13.19 -12.64 8.58
C THR A 327 13.04 -11.57 7.51
N THR A 328 13.98 -11.53 6.56
CA THR A 328 14.05 -10.44 5.58
C THR A 328 14.26 -10.98 4.17
N ILE A 329 13.59 -10.36 3.20
CA ILE A 329 13.79 -10.65 1.79
C ILE A 329 14.13 -9.36 1.05
N VAL A 330 15.27 -9.38 0.37
CA VAL A 330 15.80 -8.24 -0.40
C VAL A 330 15.51 -8.51 -1.86
N ALA A 331 14.71 -7.65 -2.48
CA ALA A 331 14.04 -7.99 -3.72
C ALA A 331 13.94 -6.85 -4.71
N THR A 332 13.86 -7.16 -6.00
CA THR A 332 13.28 -6.23 -6.98
C THR A 332 11.75 -6.34 -6.98
N VAL A 333 11.07 -5.48 -7.76
CA VAL A 333 9.61 -5.53 -7.97
C VAL A 333 9.12 -6.93 -8.39
N ALA A 334 9.99 -7.75 -9.00
CA ALA A 334 9.72 -9.13 -9.40
C ALA A 334 9.31 -10.05 -8.23
N PHE A 335 9.66 -9.72 -6.99
CA PHE A 335 9.19 -10.47 -5.82
C PHE A 335 7.74 -10.14 -5.47
N GLY A 336 7.33 -8.89 -5.69
CA GLY A 336 6.16 -8.31 -5.08
C GLY A 336 4.91 -9.12 -5.33
N MET A 337 4.41 -9.12 -6.55
CA MET A 337 3.03 -9.49 -6.87
C MET A 337 2.48 -10.80 -6.24
N GLY A 338 3.32 -11.83 -6.03
CA GLY A 338 2.87 -13.17 -5.66
C GLY A 338 2.79 -13.54 -4.19
N ILE A 339 3.33 -12.76 -3.24
CA ILE A 339 3.40 -13.21 -1.84
C ILE A 339 2.11 -12.93 -1.09
N ASP A 340 1.53 -13.98 -0.49
CA ASP A 340 0.44 -13.88 0.48
C ASP A 340 0.86 -14.23 1.92
N LYS A 341 1.83 -13.47 2.47
CA LYS A 341 2.21 -13.53 3.89
C LYS A 341 1.49 -12.40 4.65
N PRO A 342 0.52 -12.69 5.53
CA PRO A 342 -0.35 -11.66 6.09
C PRO A 342 0.31 -10.79 7.17
N ASP A 343 1.38 -11.28 7.78
CA ASP A 343 2.04 -10.72 8.95
C ASP A 343 3.35 -9.97 8.63
N VAL A 344 3.51 -9.47 7.40
CA VAL A 344 4.65 -8.59 7.06
C VAL A 344 4.56 -7.29 7.87
N ARG A 345 5.58 -7.04 8.70
CA ARG A 345 5.64 -5.88 9.60
C ARG A 345 6.29 -4.67 8.96
N ASN A 346 7.24 -4.89 8.05
CA ASN A 346 7.94 -3.79 7.39
C ASN A 346 8.01 -3.99 5.89
N VAL A 347 7.72 -2.93 5.14
CA VAL A 347 8.07 -2.80 3.71
C VAL A 347 8.99 -1.59 3.58
N ILE A 348 10.21 -1.83 3.09
CA ILE A 348 11.24 -0.81 2.98
C ILE A 348 11.62 -0.67 1.51
N HIS A 349 11.57 0.54 0.97
CA HIS A 349 12.07 0.84 -0.36
C HIS A 349 13.46 1.44 -0.26
N PHE A 350 14.46 0.73 -0.76
CA PHE A 350 15.82 1.21 -0.93
C PHE A 350 15.96 1.84 -2.33
N GLY A 351 15.64 3.14 -2.38
CA GLY A 351 15.52 3.92 -3.60
C GLY A 351 14.06 4.24 -3.95
N ALA A 352 13.86 5.34 -4.66
CA ALA A 352 12.52 5.83 -5.02
C ALA A 352 11.73 4.79 -5.85
N PRO A 353 10.48 4.46 -5.47
CA PRO A 353 9.57 3.66 -6.29
C PRO A 353 9.35 4.26 -7.69
N ARG A 354 8.84 3.44 -8.61
CA ARG A 354 8.57 3.89 -10.00
C ARG A 354 7.43 4.89 -10.10
N GLY A 355 6.41 4.74 -9.26
CA GLY A 355 5.17 5.51 -9.27
C GLY A 355 4.33 5.22 -8.02
N ILE A 356 3.27 6.00 -7.81
CA ILE A 356 2.37 5.87 -6.66
C ILE A 356 1.62 4.54 -6.68
N GLU A 357 1.24 4.06 -7.87
CA GLU A 357 0.55 2.79 -8.06
C GLU A 357 1.40 1.61 -7.61
N SER A 358 2.63 1.51 -8.13
CA SER A 358 3.58 0.47 -7.71
C SER A 358 3.85 0.56 -6.21
N TYR A 359 4.09 1.76 -5.70
CA TYR A 359 4.33 1.98 -4.27
C TYR A 359 3.15 1.49 -3.41
N TYR A 360 1.91 1.85 -3.76
CA TYR A 360 0.71 1.44 -3.04
C TYR A 360 0.54 -0.09 -3.01
N GLN A 361 0.80 -0.77 -4.13
CA GLN A 361 0.75 -2.23 -4.18
C GLN A 361 1.85 -2.89 -3.35
N GLU A 362 3.07 -2.38 -3.44
CA GLU A 362 4.25 -2.89 -2.74
C GLU A 362 4.08 -2.76 -1.22
N ILE A 363 3.66 -1.59 -0.72
CA ILE A 363 3.39 -1.39 0.71
C ILE A 363 2.14 -2.15 1.17
N GLY A 364 1.19 -2.41 0.27
CA GLY A 364 -0.05 -3.14 0.55
C GLY A 364 0.16 -4.60 1.00
N ARG A 365 1.40 -5.11 0.89
CA ARG A 365 1.83 -6.41 1.42
C ARG A 365 2.04 -6.40 2.93
N ALA A 366 2.32 -5.22 3.49
CA ALA A 366 2.43 -5.06 4.92
C ALA A 366 1.05 -5.20 5.60
N GLY A 367 1.03 -5.84 6.76
CA GLY A 367 -0.07 -5.81 7.72
C GLY A 367 -1.43 -6.22 7.15
N ARG A 368 -1.50 -7.26 6.33
CA ARG A 368 -2.78 -7.78 5.83
C ARG A 368 -3.62 -8.43 6.94
N ASP A 369 -2.97 -8.86 8.02
CA ASP A 369 -3.59 -9.26 9.29
C ASP A 369 -4.25 -8.10 10.07
N GLY A 370 -4.09 -6.86 9.61
CA GLY A 370 -4.66 -5.64 10.22
C GLY A 370 -3.81 -5.05 11.34
N PHE A 371 -2.67 -5.67 11.70
CA PHE A 371 -1.79 -5.17 12.74
C PHE A 371 -0.95 -3.98 12.25
N PRO A 372 -0.44 -3.13 13.17
CA PRO A 372 0.45 -2.04 12.83
C PRO A 372 1.67 -2.53 12.04
N SER A 373 1.94 -1.90 10.90
CA SER A 373 3.10 -2.17 10.08
C SER A 373 3.69 -0.87 9.55
N LYS A 374 4.99 -0.86 9.23
CA LYS A 374 5.73 0.32 8.76
C LYS A 374 6.08 0.21 7.28
N CYS A 375 5.95 1.32 6.57
CA CYS A 375 6.26 1.44 5.16
C CYS A 375 7.22 2.63 4.97
N ILE A 376 8.50 2.32 4.72
CA ILE A 376 9.59 3.31 4.76
C ILE A 376 10.19 3.43 3.36
N VAL A 377 10.28 4.64 2.83
CA VAL A 377 10.97 4.89 1.55
C VAL A 377 12.24 5.68 1.78
N PHE A 378 13.35 5.14 1.31
CA PHE A 378 14.60 5.87 1.14
C PHE A 378 14.69 6.42 -0.28
N TYR A 379 15.06 7.68 -0.42
CA TYR A 379 15.31 8.29 -1.72
C TYR A 379 16.46 9.29 -1.70
N SER A 380 17.03 9.53 -2.87
CA SER A 380 17.93 10.66 -3.14
C SER A 380 17.46 11.47 -4.35
N ASP A 381 17.74 12.77 -4.34
CA ASP A 381 17.41 13.66 -5.46
C ASP A 381 18.09 13.23 -6.77
N GLY A 382 19.30 12.67 -6.66
CA GLY A 382 20.06 12.15 -7.80
C GLY A 382 19.36 10.97 -8.49
N GLU A 383 18.75 10.07 -7.73
CA GLU A 383 17.99 8.92 -8.27
C GLU A 383 16.73 9.39 -9.02
N ILE A 384 16.00 10.35 -8.45
CA ILE A 384 14.81 10.93 -9.09
C ILE A 384 15.19 11.61 -10.40
N ALA A 385 16.25 12.44 -10.39
CA ALA A 385 16.74 13.11 -11.58
C ALA A 385 17.22 12.12 -12.65
N THR A 386 17.94 11.07 -12.26
CA THR A 386 18.40 10.03 -13.19
C THR A 386 17.23 9.28 -13.81
N SER A 387 16.26 8.86 -13.00
CA SER A 387 15.04 8.18 -13.48
C SER A 387 14.27 9.05 -14.49
N ARG A 388 14.17 10.35 -14.24
CA ARG A 388 13.49 11.31 -15.13
C ARG A 388 14.23 11.46 -16.45
N ASN A 389 15.54 11.63 -16.37
CA ASN A 389 16.39 11.76 -17.55
C ASN A 389 16.37 10.50 -18.43
N LEU A 390 16.24 9.31 -17.84
CA LEU A 390 16.10 8.05 -18.58
C LEU A 390 14.75 7.98 -19.31
N LEU A 391 13.63 8.26 -18.64
CA LEU A 391 12.30 8.30 -19.27
C LEU A 391 12.25 9.31 -20.42
N MET A 392 12.83 10.48 -20.22
CA MET A 392 12.90 11.53 -21.24
C MET A 392 13.78 11.16 -22.45
N ARG A 393 14.81 10.32 -22.25
CA ARG A 393 15.71 9.84 -23.32
C ARG A 393 15.18 8.65 -24.08
N ASP A 394 14.23 7.92 -23.51
CA ASP A 394 13.73 6.72 -24.16
C ASP A 394 13.00 7.10 -25.46
N VAL A 395 13.59 6.67 -26.57
CA VAL A 395 13.07 6.87 -27.94
C VAL A 395 12.16 5.73 -28.36
N LYS A 396 12.19 4.59 -27.65
CA LYS A 396 11.33 3.44 -27.94
C LYS A 396 9.91 3.66 -27.41
N LEU A 397 9.73 4.55 -26.43
CA LEU A 397 8.43 4.87 -25.87
C LEU A 397 7.63 5.80 -26.78
N ARG A 398 6.39 5.40 -27.09
CA ARG A 398 5.40 6.26 -27.77
C ARG A 398 5.13 7.51 -26.91
N GLU A 399 4.98 8.66 -27.57
CA GLU A 399 4.86 9.96 -26.89
C GLU A 399 3.71 10.06 -25.86
N PRO A 400 2.51 9.49 -26.10
CA PRO A 400 1.44 9.50 -25.10
C PRO A 400 1.81 8.73 -23.82
N TYR A 401 2.43 7.55 -23.96
CA TYR A 401 2.87 6.74 -22.82
C TYR A 401 4.01 7.42 -22.07
N LYS A 402 4.96 8.00 -22.79
CA LYS A 402 6.09 8.74 -22.22
C LYS A 402 5.62 9.92 -21.37
N THR A 403 4.67 10.70 -21.88
CA THR A 403 4.06 11.82 -21.16
C THR A 403 3.41 11.36 -19.85
N HIS A 404 2.66 10.26 -19.90
CA HIS A 404 2.07 9.66 -18.70
C HIS A 404 3.12 9.15 -17.71
N ALA A 405 4.17 8.47 -18.17
CA ALA A 405 5.23 7.97 -17.30
C ALA A 405 5.97 9.11 -16.57
N ILE A 406 6.21 10.24 -17.26
CA ILE A 406 6.78 11.45 -16.66
C ILE A 406 5.83 12.04 -15.62
N GLU A 407 4.52 12.06 -15.90
CA GLU A 407 3.51 12.54 -14.97
C GLU A 407 3.41 11.67 -13.71
N MET A 408 3.43 10.34 -13.86
CA MET A 408 3.45 9.41 -12.72
C MET A 408 4.71 9.58 -11.87
N GLN A 409 5.85 9.83 -12.51
CA GLN A 409 7.08 10.15 -11.80
C GLN A 409 6.96 11.49 -11.06
N ARG A 410 6.32 12.50 -11.64
CA ARG A 410 6.03 13.79 -10.97
C ARG A 410 5.22 13.57 -9.70
N HIS A 411 4.19 12.72 -9.74
CA HIS A 411 3.38 12.39 -8.56
C HIS A 411 4.19 11.67 -7.47
N MET A 412 5.05 10.72 -7.87
CA MET A 412 5.96 10.05 -6.93
C MET A 412 6.92 11.03 -6.28
N GLU A 413 7.49 11.95 -7.06
CA GLU A 413 8.38 12.99 -6.52
C GLU A 413 7.64 13.91 -5.54
N MET A 414 6.42 14.34 -5.87
CA MET A 414 5.57 15.11 -4.95
C MET A 414 5.32 14.36 -3.64
N PHE A 415 5.07 13.06 -3.69
CA PHE A 415 4.89 12.24 -2.49
C PHE A 415 6.15 12.17 -1.63
N LEU A 416 7.34 12.02 -2.23
CA LEU A 416 8.61 11.88 -1.50
C LEU A 416 9.07 13.17 -0.84
N THR A 417 8.83 14.29 -1.53
CA THR A 417 9.42 15.59 -1.19
C THR A 417 8.41 16.59 -0.62
N GLY A 418 7.12 16.30 -0.72
CA GLY A 418 6.07 17.19 -0.25
C GLY A 418 5.94 17.22 1.27
N ASN A 419 5.30 18.28 1.78
CA ASN A 419 4.99 18.47 3.21
C ASN A 419 3.53 18.14 3.56
N ALA A 420 2.76 17.63 2.60
CA ALA A 420 1.40 17.15 2.87
C ALA A 420 1.44 15.78 3.57
N CYS A 421 0.36 15.46 4.29
CA CYS A 421 0.14 14.12 4.83
C CYS A 421 0.37 13.06 3.73
N ARG A 422 1.32 12.14 3.95
CA ARG A 422 1.70 11.10 2.98
C ARG A 422 0.51 10.26 2.55
N ARG A 423 -0.33 9.88 3.52
CA ARG A 423 -1.55 9.10 3.28
C ARG A 423 -2.52 9.84 2.37
N PHE A 424 -2.76 11.13 2.63
CA PHE A 424 -3.62 11.95 1.78
C PHE A 424 -3.05 12.04 0.36
N SER A 425 -1.76 12.37 0.21
CA SER A 425 -1.09 12.49 -1.10
C SER A 425 -1.16 11.21 -1.92
N MET A 426 -1.04 10.05 -1.27
CA MET A 426 -1.13 8.74 -1.91
C MET A 426 -2.57 8.41 -2.32
N LEU A 427 -3.54 8.62 -1.44
CA LEU A 427 -4.94 8.25 -1.70
C LEU A 427 -5.62 9.21 -2.70
N SER A 428 -5.27 10.50 -2.67
CA SER A 428 -5.80 11.50 -3.61
C SER A 428 -5.41 11.23 -5.07
N HIS A 429 -4.37 10.41 -5.29
CA HIS A 429 -3.98 9.93 -6.62
C HIS A 429 -5.03 8.99 -7.22
N PHE A 430 -5.68 8.17 -6.39
CA PHE A 430 -6.70 7.22 -6.84
C PHE A 430 -8.13 7.78 -6.74
N ASP A 431 -8.36 8.69 -5.80
CA ASP A 431 -9.65 9.31 -5.54
C ASP A 431 -9.52 10.82 -5.39
N THR A 432 -9.90 11.54 -6.45
CA THR A 432 -9.85 13.01 -6.48
C THR A 432 -10.92 13.67 -5.60
N SER A 433 -11.92 12.91 -5.13
CA SER A 433 -12.97 13.42 -4.24
C SER A 433 -12.54 13.46 -2.76
N LEU A 434 -11.42 12.83 -2.42
CA LEU A 434 -10.92 12.73 -1.06
C LEU A 434 -10.58 14.11 -0.49
N LYS A 435 -11.09 14.41 0.72
CA LYS A 435 -10.83 15.67 1.42
C LYS A 435 -9.64 15.55 2.38
N LYS A 436 -8.86 16.61 2.50
CA LYS A 436 -7.73 16.69 3.45
C LYS A 436 -8.26 16.65 4.88
N SER A 437 -7.76 15.71 5.69
CA SER A 437 -8.08 15.60 7.12
C SER A 437 -7.01 16.28 7.99
N ALA A 438 -7.37 16.61 9.23
CA ALA A 438 -6.41 17.07 10.23
C ALA A 438 -5.29 16.04 10.48
N PRO A 439 -4.06 16.46 10.83
CA PRO A 439 -2.98 15.56 11.22
C PRO A 439 -3.38 14.65 12.39
N ARG A 440 -2.92 13.40 12.35
CA ARG A 440 -3.17 12.40 13.40
C ARG A 440 -1.87 11.66 13.72
N ALA A 441 -1.58 11.43 15.00
CA ALA A 441 -0.41 10.67 15.42
C ALA A 441 -0.48 9.22 14.93
N GLY A 442 0.66 8.65 14.53
CA GLY A 442 0.79 7.32 13.95
C GLY A 442 0.25 7.21 12.51
N CYS A 443 -0.03 8.34 11.85
CA CYS A 443 -0.49 8.37 10.46
C CYS A 443 0.69 8.25 9.49
N CYS A 444 1.64 9.19 9.59
CA CYS A 444 2.84 9.25 8.78
C CYS A 444 3.85 10.23 9.40
N ASP A 445 5.09 10.18 8.94
CA ASP A 445 6.21 11.04 9.38
C ASP A 445 5.88 12.54 9.39
N ILE A 446 5.08 13.02 8.43
CA ILE A 446 4.65 14.42 8.34
C ILE A 446 3.58 14.75 9.40
N CYS A 447 2.59 13.87 9.56
CA CYS A 447 1.53 14.10 10.53
C CYS A 447 2.06 14.07 11.97
N ASP A 448 3.00 13.17 12.26
CA ASP A 448 3.57 13.02 13.60
C ASP A 448 4.35 14.29 13.96
N ARG A 449 5.18 14.81 13.04
CA ARG A 449 5.85 16.11 13.19
C ARG A 449 4.88 17.28 13.46
N ASN A 450 3.74 17.29 12.78
CA ASN A 450 2.72 18.34 12.93
C ASN A 450 1.88 18.20 14.21
N VAL A 451 1.86 17.01 14.83
CA VAL A 451 1.15 16.76 16.11
C VAL A 451 2.08 17.03 17.30
N GLU A 452 3.37 16.70 17.17
CA GLU A 452 4.39 16.91 18.22
C GLU A 452 4.77 18.38 18.44
N SER A 453 4.42 19.27 17.51
CA SER A 453 4.59 20.72 17.69
C SER A 453 3.57 21.27 18.71
N GLU A 454 3.93 21.22 20.00
CA GLU A 454 3.11 21.71 21.12
C GLU A 454 2.97 23.24 21.17
N ASN A 455 3.80 24.01 20.45
CA ASN A 455 3.73 25.46 20.43
C ASN A 455 2.77 25.96 19.33
N ASP A 456 1.73 26.70 19.71
CA ASP A 456 0.89 27.44 18.76
C ASP A 456 1.69 28.47 17.94
N LEU A 457 2.85 28.92 18.43
CA LEU A 457 3.80 29.75 17.67
C LEU A 457 4.47 28.98 16.50
N ASP A 458 4.70 27.68 16.65
CA ASP A 458 5.29 26.81 15.60
C ASP A 458 4.22 26.31 14.61
N LYS A 459 2.94 26.23 15.04
CA LYS A 459 1.80 26.04 14.12
C LYS A 459 1.50 27.28 13.30
N GLN A 460 1.97 28.45 13.77
CA GLN A 460 2.00 29.72 13.05
C GLN A 460 3.29 29.89 12.23
N ILE A 461 3.90 28.80 11.74
CA ILE A 461 4.76 28.89 10.56
C ILE A 461 3.84 29.20 9.37
N LEU A 462 3.55 30.51 9.29
CA LEU A 462 2.84 31.21 8.26
C LEU A 462 3.32 30.68 6.92
N THR A 463 2.41 30.13 6.14
CA THR A 463 2.67 29.92 4.73
C THR A 463 3.27 31.20 4.15
N VAL A 464 4.49 31.13 3.66
CA VAL A 464 5.23 32.30 3.19
C VAL A 464 4.86 32.51 1.72
N ASN A 465 4.60 33.76 1.34
CA ASN A 465 4.43 34.11 -0.05
C ASN A 465 5.82 34.24 -0.72
N TYR A 466 6.15 33.30 -1.60
CA TYR A 466 7.37 33.30 -2.40
C TYR A 466 7.16 33.86 -3.82
N GLY A 467 6.09 34.62 -4.03
CA GLY A 467 5.70 35.14 -5.33
C GLY A 467 6.75 36.07 -5.95
N ALA A 468 7.42 36.90 -5.15
CA ALA A 468 8.47 37.78 -5.66
C ALA A 468 9.67 36.97 -6.22
N GLU A 469 10.13 35.97 -5.47
CA GLU A 469 11.21 35.09 -5.94
C GLU A 469 10.78 34.22 -7.13
N ALA A 470 9.54 33.73 -7.13
CA ALA A 470 8.98 32.96 -8.24
C ALA A 470 8.88 33.80 -9.51
N GLU A 471 8.49 35.07 -9.41
CA GLU A 471 8.45 35.99 -10.54
C GLU A 471 9.84 36.19 -11.15
N LEU A 472 10.87 36.45 -10.32
CA LEU A 472 12.25 36.59 -10.78
C LEU A 472 12.71 35.35 -11.57
N LEU A 473 12.41 34.16 -11.06
CA LEU A 473 12.80 32.91 -11.69
C LEU A 473 12.05 32.68 -13.01
N LEU A 474 10.73 32.85 -13.03
CA LEU A 474 9.92 32.64 -14.24
C LEU A 474 10.25 33.66 -15.33
N ARG A 475 10.44 34.94 -14.98
CA ARG A 475 10.86 35.98 -15.93
C ARG A 475 12.25 35.74 -16.48
N ALA A 476 13.20 35.28 -15.65
CA ALA A 476 14.53 34.93 -16.15
C ALA A 476 14.46 33.77 -17.17
N ILE A 477 13.63 32.75 -16.92
CA ILE A 477 13.42 31.62 -17.85
C ILE A 477 12.92 32.11 -19.21
N ASP A 478 11.95 33.03 -19.21
CA ASP A 478 11.25 33.49 -20.41
C ASP A 478 11.95 34.66 -21.12
N GLU A 479 12.18 35.77 -20.42
CA GLU A 479 12.68 37.04 -20.99
C GLU A 479 14.17 36.97 -21.37
N VAL A 480 14.99 36.21 -20.63
CA VAL A 480 16.46 36.19 -20.80
C VAL A 480 16.97 34.91 -21.45
N PHE A 481 16.33 33.79 -21.14
CA PHE A 481 16.73 32.48 -21.66
C PHE A 481 15.79 31.93 -22.73
N HIS A 482 14.62 32.55 -22.97
CA HIS A 482 13.65 32.17 -24.00
C HIS A 482 13.30 30.67 -23.98
N GLY A 483 13.33 30.07 -22.79
CA GLY A 483 13.12 28.65 -22.59
C GLY A 483 14.18 27.72 -23.21
N GLN A 484 15.36 28.23 -23.58
CA GLN A 484 16.42 27.48 -24.30
C GLN A 484 17.56 27.00 -23.37
N THR A 485 17.33 26.93 -22.07
CA THR A 485 18.37 26.54 -21.11
C THR A 485 17.84 25.70 -19.97
N GLY A 486 18.72 25.00 -19.24
CA GLY A 486 18.35 24.25 -18.04
C GLY A 486 18.37 25.12 -16.78
N LEU A 487 17.58 24.74 -15.77
CA LEU A 487 17.38 25.49 -14.52
C LEU A 487 18.68 25.96 -13.86
N GLY A 488 19.73 25.12 -13.82
CA GLY A 488 21.02 25.47 -13.21
C GLY A 488 21.66 26.75 -13.78
N LYS A 489 21.58 26.98 -15.10
CA LYS A 489 22.12 28.19 -15.72
C LYS A 489 21.31 29.44 -15.38
N VAL A 490 19.99 29.28 -15.20
CA VAL A 490 19.11 30.37 -14.74
C VAL A 490 19.43 30.72 -13.28
N ILE A 491 19.68 29.72 -12.44
CA ILE A 491 20.09 29.93 -11.05
C ILE A 491 21.44 30.65 -10.97
N ASP A 492 22.43 30.23 -11.77
CA ASP A 492 23.73 30.90 -11.84
C ASP A 492 23.60 32.36 -12.28
N PHE A 493 22.70 32.66 -13.22
CA PHE A 493 22.35 34.01 -13.66
C PHE A 493 21.71 34.86 -12.56
N LEU A 494 20.69 34.35 -11.86
CA LEU A 494 20.05 35.06 -10.75
C LEU A 494 21.00 35.30 -9.59
N LYS A 495 21.96 34.39 -9.37
CA LYS A 495 22.99 34.53 -8.35
C LYS A 495 24.14 35.46 -8.73
N GLY A 496 24.21 35.91 -9.99
CA GLY A 496 25.29 36.77 -10.46
C GLY A 496 26.65 36.06 -10.54
N LYS A 497 26.67 34.75 -10.86
CA LYS A 497 27.95 34.03 -11.00
C LYS A 497 28.68 34.46 -12.27
N ALA A 498 30.02 34.47 -12.20
CA ALA A 498 30.90 34.89 -13.30
C ALA A 498 30.91 33.91 -14.49
N ASN A 499 30.48 32.66 -14.31
CA ASN A 499 30.42 31.65 -15.37
C ASN A 499 29.26 31.87 -16.38
N VAL A 500 28.43 32.88 -16.17
CA VAL A 500 27.32 33.26 -17.05
C VAL A 500 27.86 34.10 -18.21
N ARG A 501 27.39 33.86 -19.45
CA ARG A 501 27.84 34.60 -20.65
C ARG A 501 27.69 36.11 -20.46
N GLU A 502 28.74 36.88 -20.78
CA GLU A 502 28.80 38.34 -20.62
C GLU A 502 27.63 39.09 -21.25
N THR A 503 27.15 38.62 -22.42
CA THR A 503 25.98 39.21 -23.09
C THR A 503 24.72 39.20 -22.23
N LYS A 504 24.56 38.17 -21.39
CA LYS A 504 23.43 38.05 -20.46
C LYS A 504 23.65 38.80 -19.16
N GLN A 505 24.90 39.02 -18.74
CA GLN A 505 25.20 39.77 -17.51
C GLN A 505 24.69 41.22 -17.54
N LYS A 506 24.44 41.78 -18.74
CA LYS A 506 23.86 43.11 -18.93
C LYS A 506 22.36 43.20 -18.64
N ALA A 507 21.66 42.08 -18.51
CA ALA A 507 20.22 42.06 -18.26
C ALA A 507 19.90 42.49 -16.81
N ALA A 508 18.79 43.23 -16.62
CA ALA A 508 18.40 43.78 -15.32
C ALA A 508 18.19 42.71 -14.21
N LEU A 509 17.86 41.48 -14.59
CA LEU A 509 17.64 40.37 -13.65
C LEU A 509 18.95 39.68 -13.20
N TYR A 510 20.10 40.02 -13.78
CA TYR A 510 21.38 39.41 -13.42
C TYR A 510 21.76 39.78 -11.98
N GLY A 511 22.04 38.79 -11.14
CA GLY A 511 22.35 39.01 -9.72
C GLY A 511 21.16 39.43 -8.83
N ALA A 512 19.95 39.60 -9.38
CA ALA A 512 18.76 40.00 -8.62
C ALA A 512 18.40 39.00 -7.48
N GLY A 513 18.82 37.75 -7.62
CA GLY A 513 18.63 36.68 -6.65
C GLY A 513 19.81 36.39 -5.73
N ALA A 514 20.87 37.23 -5.73
CA ALA A 514 22.11 36.98 -4.99
C ALA A 514 21.94 36.84 -3.47
N ARG A 515 20.87 37.42 -2.89
CA ARG A 515 20.58 37.33 -1.45
C ARG A 515 20.14 35.94 -0.99
N LYS A 516 19.72 35.06 -1.92
CA LYS A 516 19.24 33.71 -1.61
C LYS A 516 20.30 32.67 -1.97
N THR A 517 20.31 31.56 -1.24
CA THR A 517 21.28 30.48 -1.45
C THR A 517 20.99 29.72 -2.75
N GLU A 518 21.97 28.93 -3.22
CA GLU A 518 21.73 28.05 -4.37
C GLU A 518 20.69 26.97 -4.05
N ALA A 519 20.72 26.43 -2.83
CA ALA A 519 19.76 25.45 -2.34
C ALA A 519 18.33 26.01 -2.36
N PHE A 520 18.15 27.28 -1.95
CA PHE A 520 16.86 27.98 -2.03
C PHE A 520 16.32 27.99 -3.46
N TRP A 521 17.14 28.42 -4.43
CA TRP A 521 16.70 28.52 -5.82
C TRP A 521 16.42 27.17 -6.46
N LYS A 522 17.22 26.14 -6.12
CA LYS A 522 16.97 24.76 -6.56
C LYS A 522 15.64 24.25 -6.02
N GLU A 523 15.35 24.51 -4.75
CA GLU A 523 14.10 24.10 -4.11
C GLU A 523 12.88 24.85 -4.66
N LEU A 524 12.96 26.16 -4.83
CA LEU A 524 11.90 26.95 -5.45
C LEU A 524 11.62 26.49 -6.88
N GLY A 525 12.67 26.26 -7.67
CA GLY A 525 12.55 25.72 -9.01
C GLY A 525 11.91 24.33 -9.03
N ARG A 526 12.27 23.46 -8.08
CA ARG A 526 11.64 22.14 -7.91
C ARG A 526 10.14 22.27 -7.63
N VAL A 527 9.74 23.13 -6.68
CA VAL A 527 8.32 23.36 -6.35
C VAL A 527 7.54 23.91 -7.54
N LEU A 528 8.11 24.87 -8.29
CA LEU A 528 7.47 25.45 -9.47
C LEU A 528 7.31 24.43 -10.60
N ARG A 529 8.32 23.58 -10.84
CA ARG A 529 8.21 22.46 -11.80
C ARG A 529 7.12 21.49 -11.37
N LEU A 530 7.15 21.02 -10.12
CA LEU A 530 6.16 20.08 -9.60
C LEU A 530 4.75 20.67 -9.60
N SER A 531 4.61 21.98 -9.44
CA SER A 531 3.33 22.69 -9.53
C SER A 531 2.90 23.02 -10.95
N GLY A 532 3.67 22.62 -11.97
CA GLY A 532 3.35 22.79 -13.38
C GLY A 532 3.52 24.22 -13.92
N TYR A 533 4.36 25.06 -13.31
CA TYR A 533 4.65 26.40 -13.83
C TYR A 533 5.60 26.36 -15.04
N PHE A 534 6.51 25.40 -15.09
CA PHE A 534 7.36 25.18 -16.26
C PHE A 534 7.60 23.69 -16.47
N GLN A 535 7.94 23.34 -17.70
CA GLN A 535 8.19 21.97 -18.13
C GLN A 535 9.61 21.87 -18.69
N GLU A 536 10.18 20.68 -18.59
CA GLU A 536 11.46 20.36 -19.22
C GLU A 536 11.19 19.77 -20.60
N GLN A 537 11.99 20.17 -21.58
CA GLN A 537 11.91 19.70 -22.96
C GLN A 537 13.30 19.26 -23.43
N LYS A 538 13.35 18.28 -24.35
CA LYS A 538 14.60 17.83 -24.96
C LYS A 538 15.17 18.97 -25.82
N SER A 539 16.46 19.28 -25.65
CA SER A 539 17.11 20.30 -26.47
C SER A 539 17.25 19.81 -27.92
N MET A 540 16.89 20.66 -28.87
CA MET A 540 17.00 20.36 -30.32
C MET A 540 18.46 20.20 -30.80
N GLY A 541 19.46 20.68 -30.04
CA GLY A 541 20.87 20.72 -30.45
C GLY A 541 21.83 19.85 -29.65
N ASN A 542 21.38 19.18 -28.58
CA ASN A 542 22.22 18.29 -27.79
C ASN A 542 21.35 17.24 -27.11
N GLU A 543 21.55 15.97 -27.48
CA GLU A 543 20.78 14.83 -26.99
C GLU A 543 20.90 14.62 -25.47
N TYR A 544 21.94 15.18 -24.84
CA TYR A 544 22.18 15.09 -23.41
C TYR A 544 21.64 16.27 -22.61
N ALA A 545 21.16 17.35 -23.26
CA ALA A 545 20.74 18.58 -22.61
C ALA A 545 19.22 18.78 -22.63
N TYR A 546 18.68 19.27 -21.51
CA TYR A 546 17.28 19.64 -21.35
C TYR A 546 17.16 21.15 -21.17
N THR A 547 16.12 21.72 -21.77
CA THR A 547 15.73 23.11 -21.61
C THR A 547 14.43 23.21 -20.82
N ILE A 548 14.22 24.31 -20.11
CA ILE A 548 12.98 24.56 -19.36
C ILE A 548 12.18 25.65 -20.05
N SER A 549 10.90 25.42 -20.31
CA SER A 549 9.98 26.38 -20.91
C SER A 549 8.75 26.60 -20.02
N LEU A 550 8.23 27.83 -20.02
CA LEU A 550 7.08 28.18 -19.19
C LEU A 550 5.79 27.52 -19.72
N SER A 551 4.95 27.05 -18.80
CA SER A 551 3.62 26.53 -19.13
C SER A 551 2.61 27.67 -19.32
N GLN A 552 1.44 27.36 -19.87
CA GLN A 552 0.33 28.33 -19.94
C GLN A 552 -0.09 28.84 -18.55
N LYS A 553 0.03 28.00 -17.51
CA LYS A 553 -0.23 28.37 -16.12
C LYS A 553 0.73 29.47 -15.64
N ALA A 554 2.03 29.35 -15.94
CA ALA A 554 2.99 30.39 -15.57
C ALA A 554 2.74 31.70 -16.31
N HIS A 555 2.44 31.66 -17.60
CA HIS A 555 2.12 32.89 -18.35
C HIS A 555 0.88 33.60 -17.79
N ARG A 556 -0.17 32.84 -17.43
CA ARG A 556 -1.36 33.41 -16.77
C ARG A 556 -1.01 34.03 -15.42
N TRP A 557 -0.23 33.33 -14.60
CA TRP A 557 0.21 33.82 -13.28
C TRP A 557 1.11 35.07 -13.39
N LEU A 558 2.00 35.12 -14.38
CA LEU A 558 2.82 36.29 -14.69
C LEU A 558 2.00 37.50 -15.18
N ARG A 559 0.75 37.33 -15.61
CA ARG A 559 -0.17 38.44 -15.96
C ARG A 559 -1.03 38.93 -14.80
N MET A 560 -1.15 38.18 -13.71
CA MET A 560 -1.96 38.58 -12.54
C MET A 560 -1.37 39.81 -11.85
N SER A 561 -2.21 40.70 -11.29
CA SER A 561 -1.72 41.87 -10.54
C SER A 561 -1.05 41.49 -9.23
N THR A 562 -1.55 40.45 -8.56
CA THR A 562 -0.95 39.88 -7.34
C THR A 562 -0.13 38.64 -7.66
N LYS A 563 1.16 38.66 -7.29
CA LYS A 563 2.05 37.49 -7.38
C LYS A 563 2.00 36.74 -6.07
N GLU A 564 1.00 35.90 -5.92
CA GLU A 564 0.89 35.03 -4.73
C GLU A 564 1.33 33.62 -5.07
N LEU A 565 2.36 33.16 -4.35
CA LEU A 565 2.78 31.77 -4.30
C LEU A 565 2.96 31.39 -2.83
N ILE A 566 1.85 31.03 -2.21
CA ILE A 566 1.77 30.67 -0.80
C ILE A 566 2.24 29.23 -0.64
N LEU A 567 3.40 29.04 0.02
CA LEU A 567 3.98 27.72 0.25
C LEU A 567 4.22 27.50 1.75
N GLU A 568 4.10 26.25 2.18
CA GLU A 568 4.67 25.83 3.46
C GLU A 568 6.20 25.84 3.33
N PRO A 569 6.91 26.56 4.21
CA PRO A 569 8.36 26.67 4.13
C PRO A 569 9.05 25.31 4.34
N THR A 570 9.92 24.91 3.39
CA THR A 570 10.88 23.81 3.60
C THR A 570 12.19 24.37 4.17
N PRO A 571 13.04 23.57 4.86
CA PRO A 571 14.32 24.05 5.40
C PRO A 571 15.19 24.80 4.36
N ALA A 572 15.13 24.37 3.10
CA ALA A 572 15.82 25.01 1.99
C ALA A 572 15.17 26.35 1.54
N LEU A 573 13.84 26.49 1.63
CA LEU A 573 13.12 27.74 1.32
C LEU A 573 13.22 28.80 2.44
N VAL A 574 13.47 28.36 3.66
CA VAL A 574 13.56 29.23 4.84
C VAL A 574 14.93 29.91 4.94
N GLY A 575 16.00 29.17 4.64
CA GLY A 575 17.35 29.62 5.00
C GLY A 575 17.54 29.76 6.52
N ARG A 576 18.46 30.64 6.96
CA ARG A 576 18.58 30.99 8.39
C ARG A 576 17.47 31.98 8.75
N ILE A 577 16.47 31.57 9.55
CA ILE A 577 15.46 32.52 10.06
C ILE A 577 16.14 33.43 11.06
N LYS A 578 16.10 34.74 10.83
CA LYS A 578 16.45 35.74 11.84
C LYS A 578 15.23 35.98 12.72
N ILE A 579 15.24 35.47 13.95
CA ILE A 579 14.26 35.79 14.97
C ILE A 579 14.85 36.89 15.85
N CYS A 580 14.08 37.94 16.15
CA CYS A 580 14.44 38.85 17.23
C CYS A 580 13.90 38.28 18.54
N ASP A 581 14.74 38.11 19.55
CA ASP A 581 14.25 37.81 20.90
C ASP A 581 13.46 39.02 21.46
N GLN A 582 12.80 38.83 22.60
CA GLN A 582 12.03 39.89 23.28
C GLN A 582 12.90 41.10 23.70
N GLN A 583 14.23 41.00 23.58
CA GLN A 583 15.20 42.06 23.86
C GLN A 583 15.80 42.67 22.59
N GLY A 584 15.25 42.34 21.40
CA GLY A 584 15.69 42.88 20.11
C GLY A 584 16.99 42.30 19.57
N ARG A 585 17.55 41.23 20.18
CA ARG A 585 18.76 40.59 19.68
C ARG A 585 18.43 39.59 18.58
N ALA A 586 19.18 39.66 17.49
CA ALA A 586 19.04 38.76 16.37
C ALA A 586 19.56 37.35 16.73
N LYS A 587 18.65 36.40 16.88
CA LYS A 587 18.93 34.97 17.03
C LYS A 587 18.63 34.28 15.69
N TYR A 588 19.61 33.62 15.12
CA TYR A 588 19.41 32.84 13.88
C TYR A 588 18.95 31.43 14.26
N LEU A 589 17.73 31.05 13.89
CA LEU A 589 17.35 29.64 13.91
C LEU A 589 18.11 28.94 12.79
N SER A 590 19.07 28.11 13.17
CA SER A 590 19.47 26.98 12.35
C SER A 590 18.35 25.96 12.39
N VAL A 591 17.72 25.68 11.26
CA VAL A 591 16.93 24.45 11.11
C VAL A 591 17.91 23.30 11.32
N PRO A 592 17.62 22.31 12.19
CA PRO A 592 18.49 21.14 12.33
C PRO A 592 18.70 20.52 10.94
N ALA A 593 19.94 20.14 10.61
CA ALA A 593 20.19 19.37 9.41
C ALA A 593 19.35 18.09 9.45
N TYR A 594 19.04 17.49 8.30
CA TYR A 594 18.16 16.31 8.13
C TYR A 594 18.60 15.04 8.92
N GLY A 595 19.62 15.13 9.79
CA GLY A 595 20.07 14.09 10.71
C GLY A 595 19.86 14.39 12.21
N ASP A 596 19.40 15.58 12.59
CA ASP A 596 19.18 16.00 14.00
C ASP A 596 17.68 16.01 14.37
N VAL A 597 16.93 15.05 13.84
CA VAL A 597 15.60 14.74 14.40
C VAL A 597 15.89 14.04 15.73
N PRO A 598 15.38 14.51 16.89
CA PRO A 598 15.40 13.70 18.09
C PRO A 598 14.81 12.35 17.70
N GLN A 599 15.51 11.23 17.94
CA GLN A 599 14.97 9.89 17.76
C GLN A 599 13.49 9.94 18.14
N SER A 600 12.60 9.75 17.16
CA SER A 600 11.17 9.83 17.41
C SER A 600 10.89 8.83 18.51
N LYS A 601 10.63 9.36 19.71
CA LYS A 601 10.24 8.58 20.89
C LYS A 601 8.78 8.20 20.71
N ILE A 602 8.47 7.51 19.63
CA ILE A 602 7.27 6.72 19.53
C ILE A 602 7.65 5.34 20.06
N LEU A 603 7.62 5.23 21.39
CA LEU A 603 7.48 3.98 22.17
C LEU A 603 8.33 2.79 21.68
N GLY A 604 9.62 3.02 21.48
CA GLY A 604 10.66 2.00 21.57
C GLY A 604 11.37 2.11 22.91
N SER A 605 11.39 1.02 23.67
CA SER A 605 12.03 0.82 24.96
C SER A 605 13.50 1.28 25.01
N THR A 606 13.79 2.45 25.59
CA THR A 606 15.08 2.77 26.27
C THR A 606 15.00 4.11 27.02
N LYS A 607 14.11 4.17 28.00
CA LYS A 607 14.45 4.80 29.28
C LYS A 607 14.18 3.72 30.30
N GLN A 608 15.18 3.29 31.06
CA GLN A 608 14.92 2.70 32.37
C GLN A 608 14.07 3.73 33.11
N ARG A 609 12.75 3.53 33.10
CA ARG A 609 11.90 4.11 34.12
C ARG A 609 12.46 3.52 35.40
N ILE A 610 12.98 4.36 36.28
CA ILE A 610 13.09 3.98 37.68
C ILE A 610 11.65 3.71 38.10
N TRP A 611 11.28 2.44 38.10
CA TRP A 611 10.02 1.98 38.64
C TRP A 611 10.09 2.34 40.12
N LYS A 612 9.37 3.38 40.54
CA LYS A 612 9.00 3.46 41.94
C LYS A 612 8.07 2.28 42.16
N ASP A 613 8.60 1.34 42.92
CA ASP A 613 7.99 0.11 43.39
C ASP A 613 6.44 0.17 43.39
N CYS A 614 5.82 -0.61 42.51
CA CYS A 614 4.36 -0.69 42.38
C CYS A 614 3.71 -1.43 43.55
N SER A 615 4.49 -1.94 44.51
CA SER A 615 4.02 -2.45 45.81
C SER A 615 3.26 -1.41 46.65
N LYS A 616 3.21 -0.14 46.24
CA LYS A 616 2.48 0.93 46.93
C LYS A 616 1.07 1.20 46.42
N TYR A 617 0.57 0.44 45.45
CA TYR A 617 -0.79 0.58 44.91
C TYR A 617 -1.62 -0.70 45.05
N ASP A 618 -1.69 -1.25 46.26
CA ASP A 618 -2.47 -2.44 46.66
C ASP A 618 -4.01 -2.22 46.71
N GLY A 619 -4.56 -1.40 45.80
CA GLY A 619 -5.93 -0.89 45.95
C GLY A 619 -6.97 -1.33 44.91
N PHE A 620 -6.60 -1.66 43.67
CA PHE A 620 -7.60 -1.74 42.59
C PHE A 620 -7.26 -2.76 41.48
N GLY A 621 -7.80 -3.99 41.59
CA GLY A 621 -8.15 -4.90 40.48
C GLY A 621 -7.00 -5.46 39.62
N ASP A 622 -6.61 -6.70 39.93
CA ASP A 622 -5.70 -7.68 39.30
C ASP A 622 -4.92 -7.28 38.02
N ALA A 623 -3.78 -6.60 38.22
CA ALA A 623 -2.69 -6.56 37.23
C ALA A 623 -2.14 -7.98 36.87
N ALA A 624 -2.39 -8.97 37.73
CA ALA A 624 -2.00 -10.37 37.52
C ALA A 624 -2.75 -11.03 36.35
N SER A 625 -4.02 -10.67 36.08
CA SER A 625 -4.77 -11.28 34.98
C SER A 625 -4.31 -10.82 33.60
N GLU A 626 -3.83 -9.58 33.48
CA GLU A 626 -3.33 -9.03 32.21
C GLU A 626 -1.95 -9.61 31.84
N LEU A 627 -1.02 -9.73 32.80
CA LEU A 627 0.26 -10.42 32.58
C LEU A 627 0.06 -11.89 32.17
N SER A 628 -0.88 -12.60 32.81
CA SER A 628 -1.16 -14.00 32.47
C SER A 628 -1.73 -14.20 31.05
N SER A 629 -2.41 -13.19 30.49
CA SER A 629 -2.98 -13.29 29.15
C SER A 629 -1.92 -13.13 28.05
N VAL A 630 -0.87 -12.32 28.31
CA VAL A 630 0.27 -12.13 27.39
C VAL A 630 1.17 -13.37 27.37
N GLU A 631 1.35 -14.02 28.51
CA GLU A 631 2.09 -15.29 28.61
C GLU A 631 1.38 -16.43 27.88
N LEU A 632 0.06 -16.55 28.02
CA LEU A 632 -0.73 -17.49 27.24
C LEU A 632 -0.65 -17.20 25.73
N GLU A 633 -0.70 -15.93 25.33
CA GLU A 633 -0.54 -15.55 23.92
C GLU A 633 0.81 -16.04 23.37
N ARG A 634 1.89 -15.93 24.16
CA ARG A 634 3.22 -16.44 23.81
C ARG A 634 3.24 -17.98 23.68
N GLU A 635 2.70 -18.71 24.64
CA GLU A 635 2.60 -20.18 24.54
C GLU A 635 1.81 -20.63 23.30
N LEU A 636 0.73 -19.91 22.95
CA LEU A 636 -0.07 -20.20 21.75
C LEU A 636 0.69 -19.86 20.47
N PHE A 637 1.54 -18.83 20.47
CA PHE A 637 2.44 -18.53 19.36
C PHE A 637 3.50 -19.61 19.16
N ASP A 638 4.08 -20.12 20.25
CA ASP A 638 5.06 -21.20 20.23
C ASP A 638 4.42 -22.49 19.71
N LEU A 639 3.24 -22.88 20.24
CA LEU A 639 2.47 -24.02 19.72
C LEU A 639 2.18 -23.88 18.22
N ARG A 640 1.71 -22.71 17.77
CA ARG A 640 1.44 -22.48 16.34
C ARG A 640 2.70 -22.70 15.50
N THR A 641 3.85 -22.29 16.02
CA THR A 641 5.15 -22.40 15.33
C THR A 641 5.57 -23.86 15.25
N ASP A 642 5.42 -24.63 16.34
CA ASP A 642 5.70 -26.06 16.36
C ASP A 642 4.82 -26.84 15.38
N LEU A 643 3.52 -26.55 15.35
CA LEU A 643 2.59 -27.16 14.40
C LEU A 643 2.94 -26.82 12.95
N ALA A 644 3.33 -25.58 12.69
CA ALA A 644 3.75 -25.15 11.37
C ALA A 644 5.02 -25.87 10.91
N ILE A 645 5.98 -26.11 11.82
CA ILE A 645 7.19 -26.88 11.55
C ILE A 645 6.86 -28.34 11.28
N GLN A 646 6.02 -28.97 12.11
CA GLN A 646 5.61 -30.37 11.96
C GLN A 646 4.93 -30.64 10.61
N LEU A 647 4.18 -29.68 10.10
CA LEU A 647 3.42 -29.79 8.85
C LEU A 647 4.11 -29.14 7.65
N ASP A 648 5.33 -28.61 7.84
CA ASP A 648 6.10 -27.86 6.86
C ASP A 648 5.27 -26.78 6.11
N CYS A 649 4.52 -25.98 6.87
CA CYS A 649 3.65 -24.91 6.36
C CYS A 649 3.95 -23.55 7.02
N GLY A 650 3.33 -22.47 6.54
CA GLY A 650 3.48 -21.16 7.17
C GLY A 650 2.66 -21.06 8.45
N ALA A 651 3.17 -20.34 9.47
CA ALA A 651 2.48 -20.21 10.76
C ALA A 651 1.05 -19.64 10.63
N HIS A 652 0.86 -18.69 9.71
CA HIS A 652 -0.44 -18.09 9.41
C HIS A 652 -1.46 -19.08 8.80
N THR A 653 -0.99 -20.17 8.17
CA THR A 653 -1.86 -21.23 7.63
C THR A 653 -2.51 -22.01 8.78
N VAL A 654 -1.78 -22.25 9.88
CA VAL A 654 -2.30 -22.87 11.12
C VAL A 654 -3.30 -21.94 11.81
N ALA A 655 -2.87 -20.73 12.17
CA ALA A 655 -3.70 -19.72 12.82
C ALA A 655 -3.20 -18.30 12.56
N SER A 656 -4.10 -17.35 12.28
CA SER A 656 -3.72 -15.93 12.12
C SER A 656 -3.30 -15.35 13.48
N ASN A 657 -2.54 -14.24 13.48
CA ASN A 657 -2.17 -13.54 14.72
C ASN A 657 -3.43 -13.13 15.52
N LYS A 658 -4.50 -12.77 14.81
CA LYS A 658 -5.79 -12.43 15.41
C LYS A 658 -6.47 -13.65 16.03
N CYS A 659 -6.39 -14.83 15.42
CA CYS A 659 -6.85 -16.07 16.05
C CYS A 659 -6.12 -16.32 17.38
N ILE A 660 -4.78 -16.17 17.41
CA ILE A 660 -3.98 -16.38 18.62
C ILE A 660 -4.41 -15.44 19.75
N GLN A 661 -4.59 -14.15 19.45
CA GLN A 661 -5.09 -13.18 20.43
C GLN A 661 -6.50 -13.51 20.92
N GLN A 662 -7.39 -13.94 20.02
CA GLN A 662 -8.73 -14.34 20.40
C GLN A 662 -8.73 -15.62 21.23
N LEU A 663 -7.84 -16.58 20.97
CA LEU A 663 -7.67 -17.78 21.79
C LEU A 663 -7.21 -17.42 23.20
N ALA A 664 -6.22 -16.53 23.33
CA ALA A 664 -5.72 -16.05 24.62
C ALA A 664 -6.79 -15.25 25.40
N THR A 665 -7.68 -14.54 24.69
CA THR A 665 -8.75 -13.73 25.30
C THR A 665 -9.99 -14.57 25.67
N VAL A 666 -10.48 -15.38 24.74
CA VAL A 666 -11.72 -16.18 24.89
C VAL A 666 -11.47 -17.42 25.74
N ARG A 667 -10.28 -18.05 25.62
CA ARG A 667 -9.89 -19.26 26.35
C ARG A 667 -10.95 -20.37 26.24
N PRO A 668 -11.19 -20.92 25.04
CA PRO A 668 -12.23 -21.90 24.80
C PRO A 668 -12.01 -23.18 25.61
N SER A 669 -13.06 -23.66 26.27
CA SER A 669 -13.02 -24.88 27.11
C SER A 669 -13.20 -26.19 26.34
N CYS A 670 -13.60 -26.12 25.07
CA CYS A 670 -13.76 -27.29 24.19
C CYS A 670 -13.63 -26.90 22.72
N VAL A 671 -13.47 -27.88 21.83
CA VAL A 671 -13.33 -27.67 20.38
C VAL A 671 -14.58 -27.03 19.77
N GLN A 672 -15.78 -27.37 20.26
CA GLN A 672 -17.03 -26.75 19.82
C GLN A 672 -17.00 -25.24 20.04
N ASN A 673 -16.41 -24.78 21.15
CA ASN A 673 -16.32 -23.37 21.52
C ASN A 673 -15.36 -22.56 20.65
N LEU A 674 -14.55 -23.21 19.80
CA LEU A 674 -13.72 -22.52 18.80
C LEU A 674 -14.54 -21.77 17.74
N HIS A 675 -15.85 -22.05 17.60
CA HIS A 675 -16.73 -21.23 16.75
C HIS A 675 -16.80 -19.75 17.19
N MET A 676 -16.43 -19.46 18.45
CA MET A 676 -16.35 -18.10 18.96
C MET A 676 -15.16 -17.32 18.40
N ILE A 677 -14.10 -18.03 18.00
CA ILE A 677 -12.87 -17.50 17.43
C ILE A 677 -13.11 -17.17 15.95
N GLY A 678 -12.93 -15.91 15.59
CA GLY A 678 -13.00 -15.47 14.20
C GLY A 678 -11.76 -15.90 13.42
N GLU A 679 -11.88 -16.02 12.09
CA GLU A 679 -10.80 -16.44 11.18
C GLU A 679 -10.29 -17.87 11.42
N MET A 680 -11.09 -18.71 12.09
CA MET A 680 -10.82 -20.14 12.27
C MET A 680 -11.89 -20.99 11.55
N PRO A 681 -11.71 -21.26 10.23
CA PRO A 681 -12.59 -22.14 9.45
C PRO A 681 -12.81 -23.52 10.08
N GLU A 682 -13.89 -24.19 9.68
CA GLU A 682 -14.22 -25.54 10.16
C GLU A 682 -13.07 -26.54 9.98
N GLU A 683 -12.43 -26.55 8.80
CA GLU A 683 -11.27 -27.42 8.54
C GLU A 683 -10.10 -27.15 9.50
N LYS A 684 -9.83 -25.89 9.84
CA LYS A 684 -8.76 -25.56 10.79
C LYS A 684 -9.12 -25.95 12.22
N ARG A 685 -10.37 -25.78 12.62
CA ARG A 685 -10.88 -26.25 13.93
C ARG A 685 -10.74 -27.77 14.04
N ARG A 686 -11.06 -28.50 12.98
CA ARG A 686 -10.91 -29.96 12.95
C ARG A 686 -9.45 -30.40 13.03
N LYS A 687 -8.55 -29.74 12.31
CA LYS A 687 -7.12 -30.12 12.23
C LYS A 687 -6.32 -29.71 13.47
N PHE A 688 -6.52 -28.49 13.97
CA PHE A 688 -5.64 -27.88 14.99
C PHE A 688 -6.36 -27.56 16.31
N GLY A 689 -7.69 -27.60 16.31
CA GLY A 689 -8.49 -27.05 17.41
C GLY A 689 -8.21 -27.71 18.75
N GLN A 690 -8.04 -29.03 18.78
CA GLN A 690 -7.79 -29.76 20.03
C GLN A 690 -6.52 -29.28 20.73
N GLN A 691 -5.42 -29.15 20.00
CA GLN A 691 -4.13 -28.74 20.56
C GLN A 691 -4.17 -27.32 21.15
N PHE A 692 -4.85 -26.38 20.48
CA PHE A 692 -5.04 -25.03 21.01
C PHE A 692 -5.93 -25.01 22.27
N VAL A 693 -7.01 -25.79 22.26
CA VAL A 693 -7.92 -25.92 23.40
C VAL A 693 -7.21 -26.54 24.60
N ASP A 694 -6.38 -27.56 24.40
CA ASP A 694 -5.63 -28.22 25.48
C ASP A 694 -4.68 -27.24 26.19
N VAL A 695 -3.99 -26.38 25.42
CA VAL A 695 -3.16 -25.30 25.97
C VAL A 695 -4.01 -24.30 26.75
N CYS A 696 -5.14 -23.86 26.20
CA CYS A 696 -6.04 -22.93 26.88
C CYS A 696 -6.57 -23.50 28.21
N ILE A 697 -7.00 -24.77 28.22
CA ILE A 697 -7.50 -25.46 29.42
C ILE A 697 -6.40 -25.60 30.46
N ARG A 698 -5.21 -26.09 30.05
CA ARG A 698 -4.06 -26.28 30.95
C ARG A 698 -3.68 -24.97 31.61
N TYR A 699 -3.47 -23.92 30.82
CA TYR A 699 -3.04 -22.61 31.32
C TYR A 699 -4.13 -21.98 32.19
N SER A 700 -5.40 -22.04 31.77
CA SER A 700 -6.52 -21.47 32.55
C SER A 700 -6.68 -22.15 33.90
N LYS A 701 -6.50 -23.48 33.98
CA LYS A 701 -6.51 -24.21 35.26
C LYS A 701 -5.33 -23.85 36.15
N GLN A 702 -4.13 -23.72 35.59
CA GLN A 702 -2.91 -23.38 36.33
C GLN A 702 -2.97 -21.97 36.93
N HIS A 703 -3.57 -21.01 36.22
CA HIS A 703 -3.64 -19.60 36.61
C HIS A 703 -5.02 -19.16 37.12
N SER A 704 -5.96 -20.10 37.31
CA SER A 704 -7.34 -19.85 37.76
C SER A 704 -8.08 -18.79 36.92
N LEU A 705 -7.89 -18.83 35.60
CA LEU A 705 -8.49 -17.87 34.66
C LEU A 705 -9.87 -18.35 34.15
N PRO A 706 -10.81 -17.43 33.89
CA PRO A 706 -12.12 -17.79 33.35
C PRO A 706 -12.01 -18.22 31.89
N MET A 707 -12.70 -19.31 31.54
CA MET A 707 -12.79 -19.85 30.18
C MET A 707 -14.09 -19.42 29.49
N ASP A 708 -14.14 -19.56 28.17
CA ASP A 708 -15.29 -19.20 27.32
C ASP A 708 -15.75 -17.75 27.47
N CYS A 709 -14.78 -16.83 27.62
CA CYS A 709 -15.05 -15.42 27.78
C CYS A 709 -15.63 -14.83 26.49
N ASN A 710 -16.82 -14.25 26.57
CA ASN A 710 -17.37 -13.49 25.46
C ASN A 710 -16.61 -12.18 25.30
N ALA A 711 -16.18 -11.86 24.08
CA ALA A 711 -15.51 -10.59 23.79
C ALA A 711 -16.34 -9.34 24.17
N GLU A 712 -17.67 -9.48 24.29
CA GLU A 712 -18.58 -8.42 24.73
C GLU A 712 -18.73 -8.29 26.25
N SER A 713 -18.42 -9.35 27.03
CA SER A 713 -18.63 -9.37 28.49
C SER A 713 -17.47 -8.79 29.29
N MET A 714 -16.44 -8.25 28.63
CA MET A 714 -15.23 -7.68 29.24
C MET A 714 -15.29 -6.15 29.44
N LEU A 715 -16.37 -5.48 29.03
CA LEU A 715 -16.62 -4.09 29.43
C LEU A 715 -17.35 -4.09 30.78
N PRO A 716 -16.90 -3.30 31.79
CA PRO A 716 -17.66 -3.08 33.00
C PRO A 716 -19.10 -2.70 32.67
N LYS A 717 -20.08 -3.19 33.44
CA LYS A 717 -21.52 -3.01 33.13
C LYS A 717 -21.87 -1.54 32.90
N GLU A 718 -21.22 -0.60 33.59
CA GLU A 718 -21.42 0.83 33.41
C GLU A 718 -21.00 1.32 32.00
N LEU A 719 -19.87 0.83 31.46
CA LEU A 719 -19.35 1.17 30.14
C LEU A 719 -20.13 0.52 28.99
N SER A 720 -20.68 -0.67 29.21
CA SER A 720 -21.47 -1.38 28.20
C SER A 720 -22.74 -0.61 27.80
N SER A 721 -23.34 0.13 28.74
CA SER A 721 -24.52 0.97 28.50
C SER A 721 -24.18 2.23 27.68
N ALA A 722 -23.04 2.87 27.97
CA ALA A 722 -22.56 4.04 27.27
C ALA A 722 -22.12 3.73 25.82
N VAL A 723 -21.42 2.62 25.59
CA VAL A 723 -21.01 2.17 24.25
C VAL A 723 -22.21 1.76 23.39
N ARG A 724 -23.31 1.31 24.02
CA ARG A 724 -24.57 1.01 23.34
C ARG A 724 -25.27 2.26 22.79
N SER A 725 -25.04 3.43 23.39
CA SER A 725 -25.62 4.72 22.98
C SER A 725 -24.83 5.46 21.88
N LEU A 726 -23.65 4.98 21.48
CA LEU A 726 -22.82 5.60 20.44
C LEU A 726 -23.23 5.14 19.03
N THR A 727 -23.14 6.04 18.06
CA THR A 727 -23.28 5.73 16.62
C THR A 727 -22.20 4.75 16.16
N ASP A 728 -22.48 3.93 15.13
CA ASP A 728 -21.60 2.82 14.72
C ASP A 728 -20.17 3.26 14.36
N SER A 729 -20.02 4.43 13.72
CA SER A 729 -18.71 5.03 13.42
C SER A 729 -17.92 5.38 14.70
N ASN A 730 -18.60 5.90 15.72
CA ASN A 730 -17.99 6.22 17.01
C ASN A 730 -17.70 4.97 17.84
N ARG A 731 -18.53 3.92 17.72
CA ARG A 731 -18.30 2.63 18.39
C ARG A 731 -17.03 1.95 17.84
N GLU A 732 -16.80 1.99 16.53
CA GLU A 732 -15.60 1.41 15.90
C GLU A 732 -14.34 2.21 16.24
N VAL A 733 -14.41 3.55 16.27
CA VAL A 733 -13.33 4.42 16.75
C VAL A 733 -13.03 4.18 18.23
N TYR A 734 -14.05 4.03 19.07
CA TYR A 734 -13.90 3.78 20.50
C TYR A 734 -13.31 2.40 20.79
N GLN A 735 -13.77 1.35 20.09
CA GLN A 735 -13.18 0.01 20.20
C GLN A 735 -11.71 0.00 19.76
N ASN A 736 -11.36 0.75 18.72
CA ASN A 736 -9.97 0.91 18.29
C ASN A 736 -9.15 1.79 19.25
N HIS A 737 -9.76 2.77 19.92
CA HIS A 737 -9.11 3.65 20.89
C HIS A 737 -8.85 2.92 22.22
N VAL A 738 -9.81 2.15 22.71
CA VAL A 738 -9.70 1.31 23.91
C VAL A 738 -8.66 0.19 23.69
N LYS A 739 -8.66 -0.46 22.52
CA LYS A 739 -7.62 -1.46 22.15
C LYS A 739 -6.22 -0.86 22.03
N ARG A 740 -6.09 0.43 21.69
CA ARG A 740 -4.79 1.12 21.55
C ARG A 740 -4.24 1.72 22.85
N ARG A 741 -5.03 1.82 23.94
CA ARG A 741 -4.64 2.56 25.17
C ARG A 741 -4.97 1.88 26.50
N LEU A 742 -4.94 0.56 26.57
CA LEU A 742 -5.06 -0.15 27.84
C LEU A 742 -3.98 0.16 28.92
N PRO A 743 -2.85 0.87 28.66
CA PRO A 743 -2.02 1.40 29.75
C PRO A 743 -2.40 2.81 30.26
N LEU A 744 -3.36 3.52 29.63
CA LEU A 744 -3.58 4.96 29.87
C LEU A 744 -4.99 5.35 30.33
N VAL A 745 -5.99 4.47 30.18
CA VAL A 745 -7.40 4.89 30.35
C VAL A 745 -7.88 4.92 31.80
N ARG A 746 -7.13 4.37 32.78
CA ARG A 746 -7.55 4.50 34.20
C ARG A 746 -7.19 5.84 34.85
N SER A 747 -6.16 6.56 34.38
CA SER A 747 -5.71 7.80 35.02
C SER A 747 -6.45 9.07 34.53
N PHE A 748 -6.95 9.08 33.29
CA PHE A 748 -7.56 10.29 32.69
C PHE A 748 -9.04 10.48 33.07
N LEU A 749 -9.73 9.40 33.44
CA LEU A 749 -11.16 9.42 33.77
C LEU A 749 -11.46 9.92 35.18
N PHE A 750 -10.48 9.99 36.09
CA PHE A 750 -10.69 10.54 37.44
C PHE A 750 -10.50 12.07 37.51
N LEU A 751 -9.61 12.64 36.70
CA LEU A 751 -9.37 14.10 36.65
C LEU A 751 -10.46 14.85 35.88
N SER A 752 -11.04 14.23 34.85
CA SER A 752 -12.05 14.88 34.00
C SER A 752 -13.46 14.88 34.61
N PHE A 753 -13.74 14.00 35.58
CA PHE A 753 -15.04 13.94 36.25
C PHE A 753 -15.15 14.91 37.45
N PHE A 754 -14.03 15.27 38.09
CA PHE A 754 -14.01 16.24 39.18
C PHE A 754 -13.99 17.72 38.71
N SER A 755 -13.61 17.98 37.45
CA SER A 755 -13.68 19.32 36.84
C SER A 755 -15.10 19.73 36.42
N CYS A 756 -16.09 18.83 36.44
CA CYS A 756 -17.49 19.15 36.17
C CYS A 756 -18.36 19.17 37.44
N LEU A 757 -17.76 19.01 38.63
CA LEU A 757 -18.46 18.98 39.92
C LEU A 757 -17.90 19.99 40.93
N TYR A 758 -17.13 20.98 40.47
CA TYR A 758 -16.78 22.20 41.20
C TYR A 758 -16.91 23.44 40.31
#